data_AF-A0A7S2QQ38-F1
#
_entry.id   AF-A0A7S2QQ38-F1
#
_cell.length_a   1.000
_cell.length_b   1.000
_cell.length_c   1.000
_cell.angle_alpha   90.00
_cell.angle_beta   90.00
_cell.angle_gamma   90.00
#
_symmetry.space_group_name_H-M   'P 1'
#
loop_
_entity.id
_entity.type
_entity.pdbx_description
1 polymer ?
#
loop_
_entity_poly.entity_id
_entity_poly.type
_entity_poly.pdbx_seq_one_letter_code
_entity_poly.pdbx_strand_id
1 'polypeptide(L)'
;GGDDWARLRHRLVPSLRQVAVLLVREARGILPRALRAQGEFPDTAYSSEEGVKVVRPGEVGPDDGRSEATTEEDVEIWIMAQREFDRRRQKGGATNGVTGHDGVETVEEVAEEIRERRWAERCRRLAMRDVWERDAKQQAKRSEYTKKCAAAAGTRLGNVECDAPLCKHLATQSFHRGDLFCADLHYSRELASRAEDDGQGRATAHANRSVCLLRLGFADVAHEEARTATELWPSWGRAWARLGAALAGLGKTSEAADAWFEAVCREPSAPHVEGFTAAQAAARPQGQEAAHEHKERGNEAARAREWGRAIAHYTAGLVALPLPQLNRKKDDASAMVRSILHSNRSAAFAWLKMWEAALGDGRLAVEQKADYAKAHMRYGVAQLGSRLHEQAYSSFSRALMLDKQDPGARKAREACMSLIPHWESGVAARRRRRFAQDLHRDAGSTRVFAISEVHYDNPSNAEWANCIHATKFLDAVLIIAGNLADSFVALERALVCLRPKFRRVFYVPGNHEMWINRHEDKKFPDSFCKLWAILELCDRLDVDVFPAAIGRGVFVVPLLSWHDAAFDVMDPFPDPLSEANKHARWPIDKDQQVWRYMLRLNQANMAQPYHGTVITFSHFAPRKECPLWTQRGIAKVSGCAELDEQLRSVRSSCHVYGHTRIRCNLTIDDVKYVHRPLLVDVGFDGTISKDALTCVFNGESLCFDMMDI
;
A
#
# COMPACT_ATOMS: atom_id res chain seq x y z
N GLY A 1 3.71 -11.81 -42.98
CA GLY A 1 4.34 -13.13 -42.74
C GLY A 1 5.85 -13.00 -42.60
N GLY A 2 6.60 -14.10 -42.74
CA GLY A 2 8.07 -14.13 -42.59
C GLY A 2 8.82 -13.25 -43.60
N ASP A 3 8.35 -13.21 -44.85
CA ASP A 3 8.96 -12.38 -45.90
C ASP A 3 8.71 -10.88 -45.72
N ASP A 4 7.52 -10.50 -45.23
CA ASP A 4 7.21 -9.12 -44.86
C ASP A 4 8.10 -8.64 -43.70
N TRP A 5 8.39 -9.53 -42.75
CA TRP A 5 9.30 -9.24 -41.65
C TRP A 5 10.73 -9.04 -42.15
N ALA A 6 11.21 -9.86 -43.08
CA ALA A 6 12.55 -9.71 -43.67
C ALA A 6 12.69 -8.39 -44.45
N ARG A 7 11.64 -7.94 -45.15
CA ARG A 7 11.62 -6.63 -45.82
C ARG A 7 11.53 -5.47 -44.85
N LEU A 8 10.72 -5.57 -43.80
CA LEU A 8 10.42 -4.41 -42.94
C LEU A 8 11.35 -4.30 -41.72
N ARG A 9 12.07 -5.35 -41.33
CA ARG A 9 12.92 -5.35 -40.12
C ARG A 9 13.90 -4.19 -40.05
N HIS A 10 14.53 -3.80 -41.16
CA HIS A 10 15.52 -2.73 -41.15
C HIS A 10 14.89 -1.35 -40.90
N ARG A 11 13.60 -1.17 -41.21
CA ARG A 11 12.83 0.06 -40.93
C ARG A 11 12.10 0.00 -39.58
N LEU A 12 11.60 -1.18 -39.19
CA LEU A 12 10.83 -1.38 -37.97
C LEU A 12 11.70 -1.53 -36.72
N VAL A 13 12.86 -2.19 -36.81
CA VAL A 13 13.74 -2.43 -35.63
C VAL A 13 14.23 -1.13 -34.98
N PRO A 14 14.65 -0.09 -35.72
CA PRO A 14 14.98 1.20 -35.12
C PRO A 14 13.80 1.85 -34.38
N SER A 15 12.61 1.82 -34.99
CA SER A 15 11.38 2.35 -34.39
C SER A 15 10.94 1.56 -33.17
N LEU A 16 11.02 0.22 -33.21
CA LEU A 16 10.74 -0.67 -32.08
C LEU A 16 11.75 -0.46 -30.94
N ARG A 17 13.03 -0.20 -31.25
CA ARG A 17 14.02 0.19 -30.23
C ARG A 17 13.69 1.53 -29.60
N GLN A 18 13.28 2.54 -30.38
CA GLN A 18 12.81 3.82 -29.85
C GLN A 18 11.58 3.64 -28.95
N VAL A 19 10.58 2.87 -29.40
CA VAL A 19 9.38 2.56 -28.61
C VAL A 19 9.74 1.80 -27.33
N ALA A 20 10.63 0.82 -27.38
CA ALA A 20 11.10 0.10 -26.19
C ALA A 20 11.82 1.04 -25.21
N VAL A 21 12.65 1.97 -25.70
CA VAL A 21 13.30 2.98 -24.85
C VAL A 21 12.26 3.93 -24.23
N LEU A 22 11.23 4.33 -24.98
CA LEU A 22 10.15 5.18 -24.48
C LEU A 22 9.29 4.45 -23.44
N LEU A 23 8.95 3.18 -23.66
CA LEU A 23 8.23 2.33 -22.69
C LEU A 23 9.05 2.08 -21.42
N VAL A 24 10.36 1.86 -21.54
CA VAL A 24 11.25 1.75 -20.36
C VAL A 24 11.35 3.08 -19.61
N ARG A 25 11.32 4.21 -20.32
CA ARG A 25 11.29 5.55 -19.70
C ARG A 25 9.94 5.85 -19.04
N GLU A 26 8.83 5.42 -19.63
CA GLU A 26 7.47 5.51 -19.06
C GLU A 26 7.35 4.65 -17.80
N ALA A 27 7.77 3.39 -17.86
CA ALA A 27 7.81 2.48 -16.73
C ALA A 27 8.72 2.97 -15.59
N ARG A 28 9.68 3.86 -15.89
CA ARG A 28 10.57 4.51 -14.92
C ARG A 28 10.15 5.93 -14.54
N GLY A 29 9.07 6.47 -15.13
CA GLY A 29 8.52 7.80 -14.81
C GLY A 29 9.30 9.01 -15.35
N ILE A 30 10.09 8.86 -16.42
CA ILE A 30 11.10 9.85 -16.87
C ILE A 30 10.65 10.66 -18.12
N LEU A 31 9.40 10.56 -18.58
CA LEU A 31 8.96 11.32 -19.77
C LEU A 31 8.70 12.80 -19.46
N PRO A 32 9.26 13.76 -20.24
CA PRO A 32 8.91 15.17 -20.13
C PRO A 32 7.54 15.43 -20.76
N ARG A 33 6.51 15.60 -19.90
CA ARG A 33 5.10 15.96 -20.20
C ARG A 33 4.36 15.06 -21.23
N ALA A 34 3.12 14.73 -20.90
CA ALA A 34 2.23 13.93 -21.74
C ALA A 34 2.12 14.52 -23.17
N LEU A 35 2.41 13.69 -24.17
CA LEU A 35 1.86 13.87 -25.51
C LEU A 35 0.33 13.91 -25.36
N ARG A 36 -0.29 14.99 -25.83
CA ARG A 36 -1.73 15.22 -25.75
C ARG A 36 -2.49 13.96 -26.19
N ALA A 37 -3.50 13.58 -25.41
CA ALA A 37 -4.48 12.56 -25.78
C ALA A 37 -5.41 13.11 -26.89
N GLN A 38 -4.90 13.15 -28.12
CA GLN A 38 -5.73 13.21 -29.31
C GLN A 38 -5.29 12.05 -30.20
N GLY A 39 -5.77 10.86 -29.86
CA GLY A 39 -5.92 9.81 -30.85
C GLY A 39 -7.13 10.17 -31.70
N GLU A 40 -6.91 10.85 -32.82
CA GLU A 40 -7.88 10.90 -33.91
C GLU A 40 -7.91 9.49 -34.52
N PHE A 41 -8.85 8.67 -34.09
CA PHE A 41 -9.31 7.56 -34.91
C PHE A 41 -10.30 8.15 -35.93
N PRO A 42 -10.11 7.95 -37.24
CA PRO A 42 -11.09 8.42 -38.22
C PRO A 42 -12.42 7.69 -38.01
N ASP A 43 -13.49 8.46 -37.85
CA ASP A 43 -14.87 7.99 -37.81
C ASP A 43 -15.17 7.17 -39.09
N THR A 44 -15.04 5.86 -38.97
CA THR A 44 -15.46 4.91 -39.99
C THR A 44 -16.36 3.89 -39.32
N ALA A 45 -17.66 4.09 -39.49
CA ALA A 45 -18.69 3.14 -39.09
C ALA A 45 -18.53 1.86 -39.94
N TYR A 46 -18.42 0.71 -39.28
CA TYR A 46 -18.62 -0.58 -39.92
C TYR A 46 -20.07 -1.02 -39.70
N SER A 47 -20.78 -1.38 -40.77
CA SER A 47 -22.08 -2.04 -40.67
C SER A 47 -21.87 -3.55 -40.49
N SER A 48 -22.42 -4.11 -39.41
CA SER A 48 -22.67 -5.55 -39.32
C SER A 48 -24.14 -5.80 -39.68
N GLU A 49 -24.37 -6.53 -40.78
CA GLU A 49 -25.65 -7.18 -41.06
C GLU A 49 -25.86 -8.29 -40.03
N GLU A 50 -26.50 -7.96 -38.91
CA GLU A 50 -27.38 -8.81 -38.10
C GLU A 50 -27.81 -8.00 -36.88
N GLY A 51 -29.12 -7.86 -36.70
CA GLY A 51 -29.75 -6.87 -35.81
C GLY A 51 -29.54 -7.11 -34.32
N VAL A 52 -28.39 -6.71 -33.78
CA VAL A 52 -28.17 -6.54 -32.34
C VAL A 52 -27.73 -5.11 -32.05
N LYS A 53 -28.62 -4.32 -31.44
CA LYS A 53 -28.27 -3.00 -30.86
C LYS A 53 -27.52 -3.23 -29.54
N VAL A 54 -26.26 -2.81 -29.50
CA VAL A 54 -25.48 -2.69 -28.25
C VAL A 54 -25.67 -1.27 -27.71
N VAL A 55 -26.22 -1.14 -26.50
CA VAL A 55 -26.32 0.14 -25.77
C VAL A 55 -25.22 0.20 -24.69
N ARG A 56 -24.63 1.38 -24.46
CA ARG A 56 -23.56 1.59 -23.47
C ARG A 56 -24.09 1.46 -22.03
N PRO A 57 -23.25 1.07 -21.05
CA PRO A 57 -23.64 1.08 -19.65
C PRO A 57 -23.87 2.52 -19.18
N GLY A 58 -25.13 2.87 -18.88
CA GLY A 58 -25.50 4.19 -18.33
C GLY A 58 -26.58 4.95 -19.11
N GLU A 59 -27.04 4.46 -20.26
CA GLU A 59 -28.28 4.97 -20.87
C GLU A 59 -29.46 4.17 -20.34
N VAL A 60 -30.21 4.79 -19.43
CA VAL A 60 -31.58 4.41 -19.10
C VAL A 60 -32.39 4.67 -20.37
N GLY A 61 -32.73 3.61 -21.10
CA GLY A 61 -33.81 3.71 -22.09
C GLY A 61 -35.08 4.16 -21.37
N PRO A 62 -35.87 5.07 -21.93
CA PRO A 62 -37.20 5.35 -21.39
C PRO A 62 -38.07 4.13 -21.73
N ASP A 63 -38.05 3.17 -20.82
CA ASP A 63 -39.16 2.27 -20.61
C ASP A 63 -39.48 2.38 -19.11
N ASP A 64 -39.81 3.61 -18.71
CA ASP A 64 -40.66 3.85 -17.58
C ASP A 64 -41.93 3.05 -17.82
N GLY A 65 -42.15 2.00 -17.02
CA GLY A 65 -43.31 1.11 -17.08
C GLY A 65 -44.68 1.78 -16.83
N ARG A 66 -44.85 3.03 -17.25
CA ARG A 66 -46.08 3.55 -17.84
C ARG A 66 -46.11 3.07 -19.29
N SER A 67 -46.51 1.82 -19.53
CA SER A 67 -47.18 1.56 -20.80
C SER A 67 -48.31 2.59 -20.88
N GLU A 68 -48.34 3.41 -21.93
CA GLU A 68 -49.48 4.30 -22.20
C GLU A 68 -50.75 3.51 -21.87
N ALA A 69 -51.45 3.93 -20.82
CA ALA A 69 -52.75 3.35 -20.49
C ALA A 69 -53.55 3.45 -21.79
N THR A 70 -53.99 2.32 -22.32
CA THR A 70 -54.90 2.35 -23.46
C THR A 70 -56.06 3.23 -23.04
N THR A 71 -56.56 4.06 -23.96
CA THR A 71 -57.69 4.97 -23.71
C THR A 71 -58.90 4.27 -23.07
N GLU A 72 -59.03 2.95 -23.23
CA GLU A 72 -60.01 2.12 -22.53
C GLU A 72 -59.79 1.97 -21.02
N GLU A 73 -58.54 1.78 -20.55
CA GLU A 73 -58.25 1.52 -19.14
C GLU A 73 -58.46 2.80 -18.28
N ASP A 74 -58.14 3.96 -18.84
CA ASP A 74 -58.43 5.26 -18.21
C ASP A 74 -59.94 5.56 -18.16
N VAL A 75 -60.70 5.19 -19.21
CA VAL A 75 -62.16 5.32 -19.23
C VAL A 75 -62.81 4.41 -18.18
N GLU A 76 -62.33 3.18 -18.02
CA GLU A 76 -62.80 2.27 -16.96
C GLU A 76 -62.52 2.81 -15.56
N ILE A 77 -61.30 3.32 -15.33
CA ILE A 77 -60.92 3.93 -14.05
C ILE A 77 -61.82 5.12 -13.75
N TRP A 78 -62.09 5.95 -14.75
CA TRP A 78 -62.97 7.11 -14.59
C TRP A 78 -64.42 6.72 -14.29
N ILE A 79 -64.96 5.69 -14.95
CA ILE A 79 -66.30 5.14 -14.65
C ILE A 79 -66.35 4.56 -13.22
N MET A 80 -65.30 3.87 -12.78
CA MET A 80 -65.20 3.34 -11.42
C MET A 80 -65.07 4.47 -10.38
N ALA A 81 -64.27 5.49 -10.68
CA ALA A 81 -64.12 6.67 -9.85
C ALA A 81 -65.44 7.42 -9.71
N GLN A 82 -66.18 7.63 -10.80
CA GLN A 82 -67.49 8.27 -10.78
C GLN A 82 -68.50 7.50 -9.90
N ARG A 83 -68.56 6.17 -10.04
CA ARG A 83 -69.45 5.31 -9.21
C ARG A 83 -69.06 5.30 -7.75
N GLU A 84 -67.76 5.27 -7.45
CA GLU A 84 -67.25 5.27 -6.07
C GLU A 84 -67.44 6.65 -5.42
N PHE A 85 -67.20 7.73 -6.17
CA PHE A 85 -67.49 9.10 -5.78
C PHE A 85 -68.99 9.29 -5.47
N ASP A 86 -69.89 8.84 -6.36
CA ASP A 86 -71.34 8.92 -6.14
C ASP A 86 -71.77 8.10 -4.91
N ARG A 87 -71.13 6.95 -4.66
CA ARG A 87 -71.38 6.10 -3.49
C ARG A 87 -70.87 6.73 -2.20
N ARG A 88 -69.67 7.34 -2.20
CA ARG A 88 -69.09 8.10 -1.07
C ARG A 88 -69.97 9.31 -0.73
N ARG A 89 -70.46 10.01 -1.75
CA ARG A 89 -71.41 11.13 -1.63
C ARG A 89 -72.77 10.70 -1.06
N GLN A 90 -73.33 9.58 -1.50
CA GLN A 90 -74.58 9.04 -0.93
C GLN A 90 -74.42 8.60 0.53
N LYS A 91 -73.27 8.04 0.91
CA LYS A 91 -72.96 7.69 2.31
C LYS A 91 -72.67 8.93 3.18
N GLY A 92 -72.00 9.94 2.63
CA GLY A 92 -71.73 11.21 3.31
C GLY A 92 -72.96 12.10 3.51
N GLY A 93 -74.02 11.89 2.72
CA GLY A 93 -75.32 12.58 2.89
C GLY A 93 -76.13 12.16 4.11
N ALA A 94 -75.67 11.17 4.91
CA ALA A 94 -76.38 10.65 6.07
C ALA A 94 -75.85 11.12 7.44
N THR A 95 -74.83 11.98 7.49
CA THR A 95 -74.30 12.53 8.75
C THR A 95 -74.30 14.04 8.75
N ASN A 96 -75.31 14.63 9.38
CA ASN A 96 -75.27 16.01 9.88
C ASN A 96 -74.24 16.11 11.01
N GLY A 97 -73.27 17.03 10.92
CA GLY A 97 -72.57 17.54 12.11
C GLY A 97 -71.10 17.92 11.93
N VAL A 98 -70.85 19.21 11.63
CA VAL A 98 -69.78 20.08 12.16
C VAL A 98 -68.33 19.55 12.14
N THR A 99 -67.50 20.05 11.21
CA THR A 99 -66.33 20.94 11.41
C THR A 99 -65.39 20.92 10.20
N GLY A 100 -64.86 22.09 9.84
CA GLY A 100 -63.48 22.22 9.35
C GLY A 100 -63.25 22.16 7.84
N HIS A 101 -62.59 23.19 7.33
CA HIS A 101 -62.14 23.43 5.95
C HIS A 101 -61.53 22.25 5.18
N ASP A 102 -61.77 22.34 3.86
CA ASP A 102 -60.93 21.96 2.72
C ASP A 102 -60.82 20.48 2.33
N GLY A 103 -61.61 20.15 1.30
CA GLY A 103 -61.46 18.95 0.48
C GLY A 103 -62.80 18.55 -0.14
N VAL A 104 -63.26 19.26 -1.17
CA VAL A 104 -64.30 18.67 -2.04
C VAL A 104 -63.57 17.59 -2.83
N GLU A 105 -63.63 16.35 -2.34
CA GLU A 105 -63.08 15.19 -3.05
C GLU A 105 -63.58 15.24 -4.50
N THR A 106 -62.69 15.25 -5.48
CA THR A 106 -63.05 15.28 -6.90
C THR A 106 -63.06 13.87 -7.49
N VAL A 107 -63.79 13.65 -8.58
CA VAL A 107 -63.76 12.37 -9.31
C VAL A 107 -62.33 12.06 -9.78
N GLU A 108 -61.56 13.09 -10.16
CA GLU A 108 -60.13 12.98 -10.44
C GLU A 108 -59.29 12.46 -9.26
N GLU A 109 -59.50 12.95 -8.04
CA GLU A 109 -58.78 12.47 -6.84
C GLU A 109 -59.11 11.01 -6.53
N VAL A 110 -60.39 10.61 -6.66
CA VAL A 110 -60.80 9.20 -6.53
C VAL A 110 -60.20 8.34 -7.65
N ALA A 111 -60.08 8.88 -8.87
CA ALA A 111 -59.44 8.21 -10.00
C ALA A 111 -57.93 8.01 -9.77
N GLU A 112 -57.22 8.99 -9.21
CA GLU A 112 -55.81 8.83 -8.81
C GLU A 112 -55.65 7.77 -7.72
N GLU A 113 -56.51 7.76 -6.70
CA GLU A 113 -56.49 6.73 -5.65
C GLU A 113 -56.70 5.31 -6.24
N ILE A 114 -57.63 5.16 -7.20
CA ILE A 114 -57.88 3.90 -7.90
C ILE A 114 -56.67 3.52 -8.78
N ARG A 115 -56.03 4.47 -9.45
CA ARG A 115 -54.78 4.25 -10.21
C ARG A 115 -53.67 3.75 -9.30
N GLU A 116 -53.45 4.39 -8.15
CA GLU A 116 -52.43 3.96 -7.18
C GLU A 116 -52.71 2.56 -6.62
N ARG A 117 -53.96 2.25 -6.27
CA ARG A 117 -54.33 0.90 -5.80
C ARG A 117 -54.13 -0.17 -6.89
N ARG A 118 -54.56 0.09 -8.12
CA ARG A 118 -54.38 -0.82 -9.26
C ARG A 118 -52.90 -0.96 -9.62
N TRP A 119 -52.12 0.13 -9.56
CA TRP A 119 -50.67 0.11 -9.72
C TRP A 119 -50.02 -0.76 -8.64
N ALA A 120 -50.35 -0.55 -7.36
CA ALA A 120 -49.85 -1.37 -6.26
C ALA A 120 -50.26 -2.85 -6.39
N GLU A 121 -51.47 -3.15 -6.89
CA GLU A 121 -51.90 -4.52 -7.18
C GLU A 121 -51.15 -5.12 -8.38
N ARG A 122 -50.89 -4.34 -9.44
CA ARG A 122 -50.08 -4.74 -10.59
C ARG A 122 -48.63 -5.01 -10.17
N CYS A 123 -48.04 -4.14 -9.36
CA CYS A 123 -46.73 -4.36 -8.74
C CYS A 123 -46.71 -5.63 -7.88
N ARG A 124 -47.75 -5.89 -7.08
CA ARG A 124 -47.87 -7.14 -6.30
C ARG A 124 -47.99 -8.39 -7.19
N ARG A 125 -48.76 -8.33 -8.27
CA ARG A 125 -48.88 -9.43 -9.24
C ARG A 125 -47.58 -9.66 -10.00
N LEU A 126 -46.90 -8.61 -10.42
CA LEU A 126 -45.59 -8.68 -11.07
C LEU A 126 -44.54 -9.27 -10.11
N ALA A 127 -44.52 -8.83 -8.85
CA ALA A 127 -43.64 -9.40 -7.82
C ALA A 127 -43.95 -10.90 -7.58
N MET A 128 -45.23 -11.29 -7.51
CA MET A 128 -45.61 -12.70 -7.40
C MET A 128 -45.24 -13.51 -8.64
N ARG A 129 -45.37 -12.93 -9.85
CA ARG A 129 -44.95 -13.57 -11.10
C ARG A 129 -43.45 -13.76 -11.15
N ASP A 130 -42.66 -12.76 -10.74
CA ASP A 130 -41.20 -12.85 -10.67
C ASP A 130 -40.74 -13.91 -9.67
N VAL A 131 -41.41 -14.02 -8.52
CA VAL A 131 -41.17 -15.10 -7.54
C VAL A 131 -41.51 -16.46 -8.16
N TRP A 132 -42.68 -16.60 -8.76
CA TRP A 132 -43.11 -17.84 -9.41
C TRP A 132 -42.18 -18.27 -10.55
N GLU A 133 -41.74 -17.35 -11.41
CA GLU A 133 -40.80 -17.63 -12.49
C GLU A 133 -39.42 -18.05 -11.97
N ARG A 134 -38.95 -17.43 -10.86
CA ARG A 134 -37.71 -17.84 -10.19
C ARG A 134 -37.83 -19.25 -9.63
N ASP A 135 -38.92 -19.55 -8.95
CA ASP A 135 -39.19 -20.85 -8.35
C ASP A 135 -39.33 -21.94 -9.43
N ALA A 136 -40.05 -21.65 -10.52
CA ALA A 136 -40.19 -22.56 -11.66
C ALA A 136 -38.84 -22.86 -12.34
N LYS A 137 -38.00 -21.84 -12.55
CA LYS A 137 -36.64 -22.01 -13.08
C LYS A 137 -35.76 -22.83 -12.13
N GLN A 138 -35.84 -22.59 -10.82
CA GLN A 138 -35.14 -23.39 -9.82
C GLN A 138 -35.62 -24.85 -9.81
N GLN A 139 -36.92 -25.08 -9.90
CA GLN A 139 -37.50 -26.42 -9.90
C GLN A 139 -37.14 -27.21 -11.17
N ALA A 140 -37.13 -26.55 -12.34
CA ALA A 140 -36.63 -27.14 -13.58
C ALA A 140 -35.15 -27.52 -13.47
N LYS A 141 -34.33 -26.62 -12.90
CA LYS A 141 -32.89 -26.86 -12.65
C LYS A 141 -32.66 -28.02 -11.67
N ARG A 142 -33.47 -28.13 -10.62
CA ARG A 142 -33.45 -29.29 -9.70
C ARG A 142 -33.86 -30.59 -10.39
N SER A 143 -34.90 -30.56 -11.21
CA SER A 143 -35.34 -31.75 -11.96
C SER A 143 -34.26 -32.23 -12.93
N GLU A 144 -33.62 -31.32 -13.65
CA GLU A 144 -32.48 -31.64 -14.52
C GLU A 144 -31.27 -32.16 -13.72
N TYR A 145 -31.01 -31.56 -12.55
CA TYR A 145 -29.98 -32.00 -11.62
C TYR A 145 -30.21 -33.43 -11.12
N THR A 146 -31.41 -33.74 -10.63
CA THR A 146 -31.78 -35.08 -10.16
C THR A 146 -31.67 -36.14 -11.26
N LYS A 147 -32.01 -35.79 -12.52
CA LYS A 147 -31.80 -36.67 -13.67
C LYS A 147 -30.32 -36.95 -13.94
N LYS A 148 -29.47 -35.93 -13.85
CA LYS A 148 -28.01 -36.09 -13.94
C LYS A 148 -27.46 -36.92 -12.78
N CYS A 149 -27.99 -36.76 -11.56
CA CYS A 149 -27.68 -37.56 -10.35
C CYS A 149 -27.87 -39.05 -10.63
N ALA A 150 -29.06 -39.41 -11.11
CA ALA A 150 -29.41 -40.78 -11.44
C ALA A 150 -28.53 -41.35 -12.58
N ALA A 151 -28.26 -40.56 -13.62
CA ALA A 151 -27.47 -41.02 -14.76
C ALA A 151 -26.00 -41.29 -14.42
N ALA A 152 -25.35 -40.41 -13.65
CA ALA A 152 -23.94 -40.53 -13.31
C ALA A 152 -23.68 -41.62 -12.24
N ALA A 153 -24.62 -41.82 -11.32
CA ALA A 153 -24.60 -42.93 -10.37
C ALA A 153 -24.57 -44.30 -11.07
N GLY A 154 -25.12 -44.40 -12.29
CA GLY A 154 -25.14 -45.64 -13.08
C GLY A 154 -23.99 -45.85 -14.07
N THR A 155 -23.22 -44.81 -14.44
CA THR A 155 -22.25 -44.90 -15.56
C THR A 155 -20.81 -44.47 -15.29
N ARG A 156 -20.52 -43.66 -14.26
CA ARG A 156 -19.15 -43.14 -14.00
C ARG A 156 -18.54 -43.50 -12.64
N LEU A 157 -19.35 -43.98 -11.72
CA LEU A 157 -18.91 -44.36 -10.37
C LEU A 157 -19.34 -45.80 -10.16
N GLY A 158 -18.43 -46.76 -10.38
CA GLY A 158 -18.63 -48.12 -9.88
C GLY A 158 -18.90 -48.11 -8.37
N ASN A 159 -19.39 -49.22 -7.82
CA ASN A 159 -19.58 -49.49 -6.39
C ASN A 159 -18.23 -49.49 -5.63
N VAL A 160 -17.49 -48.39 -5.69
CA VAL A 160 -16.31 -48.18 -4.88
C VAL A 160 -16.83 -47.79 -3.50
N GLU A 161 -16.78 -48.73 -2.56
CA GLU A 161 -16.86 -48.42 -1.14
C GLU A 161 -15.82 -47.35 -0.84
N CYS A 162 -16.30 -46.19 -0.44
CA CYS A 162 -15.51 -45.00 -0.25
C CYS A 162 -15.67 -44.59 1.21
N ASP A 163 -14.56 -44.64 1.96
CA ASP A 163 -14.51 -44.12 3.31
C ASP A 163 -14.59 -42.58 3.30
N ALA A 164 -14.89 -41.99 4.46
CA ALA A 164 -15.05 -40.53 4.56
C ALA A 164 -13.81 -39.75 4.06
N PRO A 165 -12.55 -40.14 4.36
CA PRO A 165 -11.36 -39.49 3.82
C PRO A 165 -11.25 -39.54 2.29
N LEU A 166 -11.48 -40.70 1.67
CA LEU A 166 -11.44 -40.83 0.21
C LEU A 166 -12.54 -39.99 -0.44
N CYS A 167 -13.74 -39.99 0.15
CA CYS A 167 -14.88 -39.24 -0.38
C CYS A 167 -14.64 -37.74 -0.30
N LYS A 168 -14.05 -37.25 0.80
CA LYS A 168 -13.60 -35.86 0.92
C LYS A 168 -12.58 -35.48 -0.16
N HIS A 169 -11.61 -36.36 -0.40
CA HIS A 169 -10.56 -36.11 -1.41
C HIS A 169 -11.15 -36.02 -2.82
N LEU A 170 -11.99 -36.99 -3.21
CA LEU A 170 -12.67 -37.01 -4.51
C LEU A 170 -13.62 -35.83 -4.69
N ALA A 171 -14.33 -35.43 -3.63
CA ALA A 171 -15.20 -34.26 -3.64
C ALA A 171 -14.41 -32.97 -3.88
N THR A 172 -13.31 -32.79 -3.14
CA THR A 172 -12.42 -31.62 -3.26
C THR A 172 -11.80 -31.56 -4.66
N GLN A 173 -11.33 -32.70 -5.19
CA GLN A 173 -10.76 -32.78 -6.54
C GLN A 173 -11.80 -32.44 -7.62
N SER A 174 -13.00 -33.00 -7.53
CA SER A 174 -14.11 -32.71 -8.45
C SER A 174 -14.50 -31.23 -8.39
N PHE A 175 -14.56 -30.65 -7.19
CA PHE A 175 -14.86 -29.25 -6.97
C PHE A 175 -13.83 -28.32 -7.63
N HIS A 176 -12.53 -28.62 -7.48
CA HIS A 176 -11.46 -27.86 -8.13
C HIS A 176 -11.47 -27.99 -9.65
N ARG A 177 -11.89 -29.13 -10.20
CA ARG A 177 -12.07 -29.34 -11.64
C ARG A 177 -13.31 -28.65 -12.21
N GLY A 178 -14.17 -28.08 -11.36
CA GLY A 178 -15.44 -27.47 -11.77
C GLY A 178 -16.56 -28.49 -12.00
N ASP A 179 -16.33 -29.78 -11.73
CA ASP A 179 -17.37 -30.80 -11.73
C ASP A 179 -18.12 -30.75 -10.39
N LEU A 180 -18.94 -29.70 -10.25
CA LEU A 180 -19.72 -29.44 -9.04
C LEU A 180 -20.75 -30.55 -8.76
N PHE A 181 -21.17 -31.24 -9.80
CA PHE A 181 -22.10 -32.35 -9.69
C PHE A 181 -21.43 -33.56 -9.01
N CYS A 182 -20.27 -34.00 -9.51
CA CYS A 182 -19.55 -35.10 -8.87
C CYS A 182 -19.09 -34.68 -7.46
N ALA A 183 -18.76 -33.41 -7.25
CA ALA A 183 -18.41 -32.90 -5.94
C ALA A 183 -19.56 -33.04 -4.92
N ASP A 184 -20.79 -32.61 -5.23
CA ASP A 184 -21.94 -32.78 -4.32
C ASP A 184 -22.22 -34.26 -4.02
N LEU A 185 -22.12 -35.13 -5.03
CA LEU A 185 -22.31 -36.57 -4.84
C LEU A 185 -21.26 -37.16 -3.88
N HIS A 186 -19.98 -36.80 -4.04
CA HIS A 186 -18.93 -37.25 -3.14
C HIS A 186 -19.03 -36.64 -1.73
N TYR A 187 -19.45 -35.38 -1.59
CA TYR A 187 -19.74 -34.79 -0.27
C TYR A 187 -20.94 -35.47 0.41
N SER A 188 -21.96 -35.86 -0.34
CA SER A 188 -23.11 -36.61 0.19
C SER A 188 -22.69 -38.00 0.69
N ARG A 189 -21.79 -38.68 -0.05
CA ARG A 189 -21.20 -39.96 0.37
C ARG A 189 -20.27 -39.80 1.57
N GLU A 190 -19.51 -38.70 1.64
CA GLU A 190 -18.71 -38.36 2.82
C GLU A 190 -19.61 -38.22 4.05
N LEU A 191 -20.72 -37.49 3.95
CA LEU A 191 -21.68 -37.34 5.06
C LEU A 191 -22.28 -38.68 5.50
N ALA A 192 -22.64 -39.55 4.55
CA ALA A 192 -23.22 -40.87 4.84
C ALA A 192 -22.21 -41.87 5.45
N SER A 193 -20.91 -41.68 5.21
CA SER A 193 -19.84 -42.55 5.73
C SER A 193 -19.22 -42.05 7.04
N ARG A 194 -19.59 -40.85 7.52
CA ARG A 194 -19.15 -40.32 8.81
C ARG A 194 -20.04 -40.81 9.95
N ALA A 195 -19.40 -41.13 11.07
CA ALA A 195 -20.09 -41.51 12.30
C ALA A 195 -20.89 -40.34 12.87
N GLU A 196 -21.99 -40.62 13.58
CA GLU A 196 -22.89 -39.56 14.04
C GLU A 196 -22.26 -38.64 15.08
N ASP A 197 -21.33 -39.17 15.87
CA ASP A 197 -20.55 -38.50 16.91
C ASP A 197 -19.37 -37.67 16.36
N ASP A 198 -19.04 -37.80 15.07
CA ASP A 198 -18.03 -36.97 14.38
C ASP A 198 -18.58 -35.57 14.03
N GLY A 199 -18.87 -34.78 15.06
CA GLY A 199 -19.44 -33.44 14.90
C GLY A 199 -18.60 -32.51 14.02
N GLN A 200 -17.27 -32.49 14.19
CA GLN A 200 -16.38 -31.61 13.42
C GLN A 200 -16.20 -32.05 11.97
N GLY A 201 -16.07 -33.35 11.72
CA GLY A 201 -15.96 -33.89 10.37
C GLY A 201 -17.26 -33.72 9.58
N ARG A 202 -18.41 -33.98 10.22
CA ARG A 202 -19.73 -33.72 9.62
C ARG A 202 -19.96 -32.24 9.36
N ALA A 203 -19.63 -31.36 10.31
CA ALA A 203 -19.70 -29.91 10.10
C ALA A 203 -18.87 -29.48 8.88
N THR A 204 -17.65 -30.00 8.75
CA THR A 204 -16.77 -29.73 7.60
C THR A 204 -17.39 -30.18 6.28
N ALA A 205 -17.96 -31.39 6.23
CA ALA A 205 -18.59 -31.93 5.04
C ALA A 205 -19.84 -31.12 4.64
N HIS A 206 -20.72 -30.80 5.60
CA HIS A 206 -21.89 -29.92 5.39
C HIS A 206 -21.47 -28.54 4.87
N ALA A 207 -20.44 -27.91 5.44
CA ALA A 207 -19.95 -26.61 5.00
C ALA A 207 -19.28 -26.64 3.61
N ASN A 208 -18.62 -27.73 3.23
CA ASN A 208 -18.05 -27.85 1.88
C ASN A 208 -19.15 -28.10 0.84
N ARG A 209 -20.13 -28.94 1.19
CA ARG A 209 -21.29 -29.22 0.36
C ARG A 209 -22.13 -27.97 0.12
N SER A 210 -22.37 -27.14 1.14
CA SER A 210 -23.14 -25.89 0.99
C SER A 210 -22.55 -24.96 -0.07
N VAL A 211 -21.23 -24.83 -0.13
CA VAL A 211 -20.54 -24.01 -1.16
C VAL A 211 -20.74 -24.59 -2.55
N CYS A 212 -20.66 -25.92 -2.67
CA CYS A 212 -20.90 -26.63 -3.91
C CYS A 212 -22.32 -26.37 -4.43
N LEU A 213 -23.31 -26.53 -3.55
CA LEU A 213 -24.71 -26.28 -3.84
C LEU A 213 -24.98 -24.81 -4.19
N LEU A 214 -24.33 -23.87 -3.51
CA LEU A 214 -24.44 -22.45 -3.83
C LEU A 214 -23.91 -22.15 -5.24
N ARG A 215 -22.77 -22.73 -5.64
CA ARG A 215 -22.23 -22.60 -7.01
C ARG A 215 -23.12 -23.28 -8.05
N LEU A 216 -23.80 -24.36 -7.68
CA LEU A 216 -24.84 -24.98 -8.50
C LEU A 216 -26.12 -24.12 -8.57
N GLY A 217 -26.25 -23.08 -7.75
CA GLY A 217 -27.41 -22.19 -7.70
C GLY A 217 -28.58 -22.69 -6.85
N PHE A 218 -28.32 -23.65 -5.96
CA PHE A 218 -29.28 -24.17 -4.97
C PHE A 218 -29.07 -23.49 -3.61
N ALA A 219 -29.37 -22.20 -3.54
CA ALA A 219 -29.07 -21.37 -2.38
C ALA A 219 -29.86 -21.77 -1.11
N ASP A 220 -31.06 -22.34 -1.25
CA ASP A 220 -31.90 -22.82 -0.15
C ASP A 220 -31.33 -24.10 0.48
N VAL A 221 -30.91 -25.06 -0.34
CA VAL A 221 -30.27 -26.29 0.16
C VAL A 221 -28.89 -25.95 0.75
N ALA A 222 -28.16 -25.03 0.11
CA ALA A 222 -26.91 -24.52 0.65
C ALA A 222 -27.10 -23.85 2.02
N HIS A 223 -28.20 -23.11 2.22
CA HIS A 223 -28.53 -22.49 3.49
C HIS A 223 -28.73 -23.54 4.59
N GLU A 224 -29.52 -24.58 4.33
CA GLU A 224 -29.74 -25.65 5.30
C GLU A 224 -28.44 -26.37 5.67
N GLU A 225 -27.63 -26.74 4.67
CA GLU A 225 -26.34 -27.38 4.88
C GLU A 225 -25.39 -26.49 5.69
N ALA A 226 -25.33 -25.20 5.39
CA ALA A 226 -24.51 -24.26 6.14
C ALA A 226 -25.02 -24.05 7.57
N ARG A 227 -26.33 -24.01 7.78
CA ARG A 227 -26.96 -23.91 9.11
C ARG A 227 -26.61 -25.14 9.97
N THR A 228 -26.78 -26.34 9.43
CA THR A 228 -26.38 -27.58 10.12
C THR A 228 -24.89 -27.57 10.46
N ALA A 229 -24.02 -27.06 9.57
CA ALA A 229 -22.61 -26.92 9.88
C ALA A 229 -22.35 -25.96 11.07
N THR A 230 -23.10 -24.87 11.21
CA THR A 230 -22.99 -23.96 12.36
C THR A 230 -23.54 -24.55 13.66
N GLU A 231 -24.55 -25.40 13.59
CA GLU A 231 -25.11 -26.11 14.75
C GLU A 231 -24.14 -27.19 15.27
N LEU A 232 -23.52 -27.94 14.36
CA LEU A 232 -22.56 -29.00 14.69
C LEU A 232 -21.23 -28.45 15.21
N TRP A 233 -20.78 -27.30 14.71
CA TRP A 233 -19.54 -26.66 15.17
C TRP A 233 -19.69 -25.13 15.32
N PRO A 234 -20.32 -24.66 16.42
CA PRO A 234 -20.65 -23.25 16.58
C PRO A 234 -19.44 -22.31 16.63
N SER A 235 -18.27 -22.77 17.07
CA SER A 235 -17.05 -21.95 17.15
C SER A 235 -16.30 -21.82 15.82
N TRP A 236 -16.73 -22.48 14.74
CA TRP A 236 -16.01 -22.50 13.47
C TRP A 236 -16.45 -21.37 12.53
N GLY A 237 -15.64 -20.31 12.45
CA GLY A 237 -15.99 -19.10 11.68
C GLY A 237 -16.25 -19.35 10.19
N ARG A 238 -15.56 -20.32 9.56
CA ARG A 238 -15.82 -20.66 8.16
C ARG A 238 -17.23 -21.22 7.91
N ALA A 239 -17.85 -21.94 8.85
CA ALA A 239 -19.24 -22.39 8.71
C ALA A 239 -20.20 -21.19 8.66
N TRP A 240 -20.01 -20.22 9.57
CA TRP A 240 -20.78 -18.97 9.59
C TRP A 240 -20.60 -18.16 8.30
N ALA A 241 -19.38 -18.13 7.74
CA ALA A 241 -19.13 -17.53 6.44
C ALA A 241 -19.90 -18.21 5.30
N ARG A 242 -20.04 -19.56 5.35
CA ARG A 242 -20.86 -20.29 4.36
C ARG A 242 -22.34 -19.97 4.50
N LEU A 243 -22.82 -19.85 5.74
CA LEU A 243 -24.20 -19.48 6.03
C LEU A 243 -24.50 -18.07 5.51
N GLY A 244 -23.62 -17.10 5.77
CA GLY A 244 -23.74 -15.75 5.24
C GLY A 244 -23.73 -15.70 3.71
N ALA A 245 -22.90 -16.50 3.04
CA ALA A 245 -22.89 -16.59 1.58
C ALA A 245 -24.19 -17.20 1.02
N ALA A 246 -24.72 -18.25 1.65
CA ALA A 246 -25.98 -18.88 1.23
C ALA A 246 -27.18 -17.95 1.43
N LEU A 247 -27.26 -17.27 2.57
CA LEU A 247 -28.29 -16.27 2.87
C LEU A 247 -28.25 -15.08 1.89
N ALA A 248 -27.04 -14.63 1.52
CA ALA A 248 -26.89 -13.61 0.48
C ALA A 248 -27.39 -14.11 -0.88
N GLY A 249 -27.14 -15.38 -1.23
CA GLY A 249 -27.68 -16.02 -2.43
C GLY A 249 -29.22 -16.13 -2.44
N LEU A 250 -29.84 -16.16 -1.26
CA LEU A 250 -31.30 -16.11 -1.09
C LEU A 250 -31.86 -14.68 -1.08
N GLY A 251 -31.02 -13.65 -1.16
CA GLY A 251 -31.44 -12.25 -1.04
C GLY A 251 -31.80 -11.83 0.39
N LYS A 252 -31.54 -12.66 1.40
CA LYS A 252 -31.79 -12.37 2.82
C LYS A 252 -30.65 -11.52 3.39
N THR A 253 -30.58 -10.26 2.99
CA THR A 253 -29.43 -9.37 3.25
C THR A 253 -29.13 -9.17 4.73
N SER A 254 -30.14 -8.94 5.58
CA SER A 254 -29.93 -8.75 7.03
C SER A 254 -29.40 -10.02 7.71
N GLU A 255 -30.04 -11.17 7.49
CA GLU A 255 -29.59 -12.45 8.04
C GLU A 255 -28.18 -12.81 7.54
N ALA A 256 -27.86 -12.49 6.28
CA ALA A 256 -26.53 -12.68 5.72
C ALA A 256 -25.48 -11.82 6.46
N ALA A 257 -25.78 -10.54 6.71
CA ALA A 257 -24.88 -9.66 7.45
C ALA A 257 -24.62 -10.16 8.87
N ASP A 258 -25.64 -10.66 9.57
CA ASP A 258 -25.51 -11.22 10.92
C ASP A 258 -24.67 -12.52 10.91
N ALA A 259 -24.87 -13.42 9.94
CA ALA A 259 -24.04 -14.62 9.81
C ALA A 259 -22.57 -14.30 9.48
N TRP A 260 -22.32 -13.31 8.62
CA TRP A 260 -20.95 -12.83 8.35
C TRP A 260 -20.32 -12.12 9.55
N PHE A 261 -21.10 -11.38 10.34
CA PHE A 261 -20.66 -10.79 11.59
C PHE A 261 -20.15 -11.88 12.54
N GLU A 262 -20.93 -12.95 12.70
CA GLU A 262 -20.57 -14.11 13.52
C GLU A 262 -19.32 -14.84 12.99
N ALA A 263 -19.11 -14.88 11.66
CA ALA A 263 -17.91 -15.43 11.04
C ALA A 263 -16.64 -14.64 11.43
N VAL A 264 -16.70 -13.31 11.36
CA VAL A 264 -15.60 -12.42 11.76
C VAL A 264 -15.35 -12.51 13.27
N CYS A 265 -16.41 -12.59 14.09
CA CYS A 265 -16.27 -12.74 15.55
C CYS A 265 -15.43 -13.96 15.96
N ARG A 266 -15.60 -15.09 15.25
CA ARG A 266 -14.96 -16.37 15.58
C ARG A 266 -13.59 -16.54 14.94
N GLU A 267 -13.49 -16.24 13.66
CA GLU A 267 -12.28 -16.46 12.86
C GLU A 267 -12.00 -15.23 12.00
N PRO A 268 -11.37 -14.17 12.53
CA PRO A 268 -11.01 -13.01 11.73
C PRO A 268 -10.08 -13.40 10.57
N SER A 269 -10.48 -13.08 9.36
CA SER A 269 -9.67 -13.29 8.14
C SER A 269 -10.03 -12.23 7.10
N ALA A 270 -9.13 -11.96 6.15
CA ALA A 270 -9.43 -11.02 5.06
C ALA A 270 -10.71 -11.42 4.29
N PRO A 271 -10.91 -12.69 3.88
CA PRO A 271 -12.15 -13.10 3.21
C PRO A 271 -13.41 -12.90 4.06
N HIS A 272 -13.34 -13.15 5.37
CA HIS A 272 -14.51 -12.96 6.25
C HIS A 272 -14.86 -11.48 6.41
N VAL A 273 -13.86 -10.60 6.54
CA VAL A 273 -14.07 -9.15 6.65
C VAL A 273 -14.60 -8.57 5.33
N GLU A 274 -14.11 -9.04 4.19
CA GLU A 274 -14.61 -8.66 2.86
C GLU A 274 -16.07 -9.12 2.65
N GLY A 275 -16.37 -10.39 2.96
CA GLY A 275 -17.73 -10.92 2.88
C GLY A 275 -18.70 -10.18 3.80
N PHE A 276 -18.27 -9.88 5.04
CA PHE A 276 -19.05 -9.08 5.96
C PHE A 276 -19.27 -7.65 5.46
N THR A 277 -18.23 -7.00 4.92
CA THR A 277 -18.34 -5.64 4.36
C THR A 277 -19.39 -5.58 3.25
N ALA A 278 -19.37 -6.55 2.32
CA ALA A 278 -20.33 -6.62 1.22
C ALA A 278 -21.77 -6.88 1.71
N ALA A 279 -21.96 -7.83 2.63
CA ALA A 279 -23.28 -8.15 3.17
C ALA A 279 -23.86 -6.99 4.00
N GLN A 280 -23.04 -6.37 4.84
CA GLN A 280 -23.40 -5.24 5.68
C GLN A 280 -23.81 -4.01 4.85
N ALA A 281 -23.12 -3.76 3.73
CA ALA A 281 -23.45 -2.66 2.82
C ALA A 281 -24.81 -2.85 2.12
N ALA A 282 -25.23 -4.10 1.92
CA ALA A 282 -26.52 -4.45 1.34
C ALA A 282 -27.68 -4.46 2.36
N ALA A 283 -27.39 -4.55 3.66
CA ALA A 283 -28.37 -4.89 4.70
C ALA A 283 -28.87 -3.72 5.57
N ARG A 284 -28.07 -2.68 5.82
CA ARG A 284 -28.36 -1.70 6.89
C ARG A 284 -28.38 -0.23 6.46
N PRO A 285 -29.11 0.63 7.21
CA PRO A 285 -29.10 2.07 6.99
C PRO A 285 -27.72 2.69 7.26
N GLN A 286 -27.43 3.73 6.50
CA GLN A 286 -26.17 4.49 6.52
C GLN A 286 -26.35 5.72 7.43
N GLY A 287 -25.31 6.11 8.17
CA GLY A 287 -25.35 7.28 9.04
C GLY A 287 -24.21 7.37 10.05
N GLN A 288 -23.91 8.59 10.48
CA GLN A 288 -22.86 8.84 11.49
C GLN A 288 -23.21 8.29 12.88
N GLU A 289 -24.50 8.28 13.25
CA GLU A 289 -24.95 7.74 14.54
C GLU A 289 -24.72 6.24 14.64
N ALA A 290 -25.12 5.47 13.61
CA ALA A 290 -24.85 4.03 13.53
C ALA A 290 -23.34 3.72 13.56
N ALA A 291 -22.52 4.55 12.90
CA ALA A 291 -21.06 4.42 12.96
C ALA A 291 -20.52 4.67 14.37
N HIS A 292 -21.07 5.63 15.11
CA HIS A 292 -20.69 5.91 16.50
C HIS A 292 -21.07 4.76 17.44
N GLU A 293 -22.28 4.22 17.31
CA GLU A 293 -22.74 3.08 18.10
C GLU A 293 -21.84 1.86 17.90
N HIS A 294 -21.54 1.53 16.63
CA HIS A 294 -20.62 0.45 16.31
C HIS A 294 -19.21 0.68 16.83
N LYS A 295 -18.72 1.93 16.81
CA LYS A 295 -17.44 2.30 17.41
C LYS A 295 -17.42 2.01 18.92
N GLU A 296 -18.49 2.35 19.66
CA GLU A 296 -18.55 2.08 21.11
C GLU A 296 -18.65 0.58 21.42
N ARG A 297 -19.53 -0.17 20.73
CA ARG A 297 -19.60 -1.64 20.87
C ARG A 297 -18.27 -2.32 20.54
N GLY A 298 -17.57 -1.83 19.52
CA GLY A 298 -16.22 -2.31 19.19
C GLY A 298 -15.19 -2.01 20.28
N ASN A 299 -15.26 -0.84 20.92
CA ASN A 299 -14.40 -0.48 22.06
C ASN A 299 -14.69 -1.37 23.28
N GLU A 300 -15.94 -1.68 23.56
CA GLU A 300 -16.33 -2.61 24.64
C GLU A 300 -15.77 -4.01 24.40
N ALA A 301 -15.96 -4.55 23.19
CA ALA A 301 -15.39 -5.84 22.80
C ALA A 301 -13.85 -5.85 22.90
N ALA A 302 -13.18 -4.76 22.51
CA ALA A 302 -11.73 -4.62 22.64
C ALA A 302 -11.27 -4.61 24.11
N ARG A 303 -12.00 -3.94 25.01
CA ARG A 303 -11.72 -3.98 26.46
C ARG A 303 -11.92 -5.39 27.03
N ALA A 304 -12.92 -6.11 26.54
CA ALA A 304 -13.17 -7.52 26.86
C ALA A 304 -12.17 -8.50 26.21
N ARG A 305 -11.23 -8.01 25.38
CA ARG A 305 -10.27 -8.81 24.58
C ARG A 305 -10.93 -9.74 23.55
N GLU A 306 -12.16 -9.43 23.16
CA GLU A 306 -12.89 -10.12 22.09
C GLU A 306 -12.54 -9.49 20.73
N TRP A 307 -11.30 -9.67 20.28
CA TRP A 307 -10.76 -8.95 19.13
C TRP A 307 -11.54 -9.19 17.83
N GLY A 308 -12.05 -10.40 17.59
CA GLY A 308 -12.87 -10.68 16.41
C GLY A 308 -14.19 -9.89 16.41
N ARG A 309 -14.87 -9.83 17.56
CA ARG A 309 -16.09 -9.02 17.73
C ARG A 309 -15.80 -7.53 17.59
N ALA A 310 -14.67 -7.07 18.11
CA ALA A 310 -14.22 -5.69 17.90
C ALA A 310 -14.02 -5.37 16.41
N ILE A 311 -13.34 -6.26 15.65
CA ILE A 311 -13.13 -6.11 14.21
C ILE A 311 -14.47 -6.05 13.46
N ALA A 312 -15.41 -6.93 13.80
CA ALA A 312 -16.73 -6.96 13.19
C ALA A 312 -17.48 -5.63 13.43
N HIS A 313 -17.51 -5.13 14.66
CA HIS A 313 -18.13 -3.84 14.96
C HIS A 313 -17.44 -2.66 14.28
N TYR A 314 -16.10 -2.57 14.29
CA TYR A 314 -15.41 -1.50 13.57
C TYR A 314 -15.65 -1.55 12.07
N THR A 315 -15.76 -2.75 11.49
CA THR A 315 -16.11 -2.93 10.07
C THR A 315 -17.53 -2.45 9.78
N ALA A 316 -18.50 -2.79 10.63
CA ALA A 316 -19.87 -2.32 10.50
C ALA A 316 -19.96 -0.78 10.59
N GLY A 317 -19.21 -0.19 11.52
CA GLY A 317 -19.12 1.26 11.65
C GLY A 317 -18.50 1.95 10.43
N LEU A 318 -17.50 1.33 9.79
CA LEU A 318 -16.89 1.86 8.56
C LEU A 318 -17.87 1.84 7.38
N VAL A 319 -18.66 0.76 7.26
CA VAL A 319 -19.68 0.61 6.21
C VAL A 319 -20.84 1.58 6.42
N ALA A 320 -21.18 1.91 7.67
CA ALA A 320 -22.23 2.88 7.98
C ALA A 320 -21.87 4.32 7.58
N LEU A 321 -20.59 4.66 7.44
CA LEU A 321 -20.16 5.99 7.03
C LEU A 321 -20.30 6.18 5.52
N PRO A 322 -20.69 7.38 5.04
CA PRO A 322 -20.73 7.68 3.62
C PRO A 322 -19.36 7.49 2.98
N LEU A 323 -19.28 7.16 1.69
CA LEU A 323 -18.00 7.03 1.00
C LEU A 323 -17.27 8.39 0.93
N PRO A 324 -15.91 8.41 0.99
CA PRO A 324 -15.14 9.64 0.82
C PRO A 324 -15.47 10.33 -0.50
N GLN A 325 -15.85 11.61 -0.47
CA GLN A 325 -16.15 12.37 -1.68
C GLN A 325 -14.85 12.78 -2.38
N LEU A 326 -14.56 12.21 -3.55
CA LEU A 326 -13.28 12.35 -4.25
C LEU A 326 -12.94 13.78 -4.72
N ASN A 327 -13.90 14.72 -4.73
CA ASN A 327 -13.78 16.02 -5.41
C ASN A 327 -14.04 17.28 -4.55
N ARG A 328 -14.19 17.19 -3.21
CA ARG A 328 -14.37 18.39 -2.36
C ARG A 328 -13.14 18.69 -1.52
N LYS A 329 -12.57 19.88 -1.73
CA LYS A 329 -11.29 20.34 -1.14
C LYS A 329 -11.31 20.66 0.36
N LYS A 330 -12.44 20.52 1.08
CA LYS A 330 -12.49 20.79 2.52
C LYS A 330 -13.62 20.02 3.20
N ASP A 331 -13.22 19.25 4.20
CA ASP A 331 -14.00 18.65 5.29
C ASP A 331 -15.00 17.54 4.95
N ASP A 332 -14.48 16.31 4.74
CA ASP A 332 -15.27 15.11 5.04
C ASP A 332 -15.52 15.08 6.55
N ALA A 333 -16.74 15.45 6.95
CA ALA A 333 -17.19 15.43 8.35
C ALA A 333 -17.01 14.05 9.00
N SER A 334 -16.94 12.98 8.19
CA SER A 334 -16.74 11.60 8.65
C SER A 334 -15.28 11.18 8.67
N ALA A 335 -14.33 11.97 8.17
CA ALA A 335 -12.92 11.61 8.08
C ALA A 335 -12.31 11.28 9.44
N MET A 336 -12.65 12.06 10.48
CA MET A 336 -12.18 11.79 11.84
C MET A 336 -12.73 10.46 12.37
N VAL A 337 -14.04 10.22 12.22
CA VAL A 337 -14.67 8.96 12.67
C VAL A 337 -14.10 7.77 11.91
N ARG A 338 -13.90 7.89 10.59
CA ARG A 338 -13.28 6.86 9.76
C ARG A 338 -11.85 6.56 10.18
N SER A 339 -11.06 7.61 10.45
CA SER A 339 -9.70 7.47 10.97
C SER A 339 -9.67 6.75 12.33
N ILE A 340 -10.60 7.08 13.24
CA ILE A 340 -10.74 6.38 14.53
C ILE A 340 -11.06 4.90 14.32
N LEU A 341 -12.03 4.59 13.45
CA LEU A 341 -12.45 3.21 13.19
C LEU A 341 -11.33 2.37 12.56
N HIS A 342 -10.67 2.88 11.51
CA HIS A 342 -9.50 2.21 10.94
C HIS A 342 -8.37 2.05 11.96
N SER A 343 -8.08 3.10 12.74
CA SER A 343 -7.05 3.04 13.79
C SER A 343 -7.38 1.96 14.83
N ASN A 344 -8.63 1.91 15.31
CA ASN A 344 -9.07 0.91 16.27
C ASN A 344 -9.02 -0.51 15.69
N ARG A 345 -9.47 -0.70 14.45
CA ARG A 345 -9.45 -1.99 13.75
C ARG A 345 -8.03 -2.47 13.46
N SER A 346 -7.12 -1.56 13.08
CA SER A 346 -5.68 -1.81 12.97
C SER A 346 -5.10 -2.36 14.28
N ALA A 347 -5.44 -1.76 15.41
CA ALA A 347 -5.00 -2.25 16.71
C ALA A 347 -5.55 -3.66 17.03
N ALA A 348 -6.82 -3.93 16.72
CA ALA A 348 -7.41 -5.26 16.89
C ALA A 348 -6.74 -6.32 16.01
N PHE A 349 -6.43 -6.01 14.75
CA PHE A 349 -5.65 -6.88 13.87
C PHE A 349 -4.22 -7.11 14.39
N ALA A 350 -3.58 -6.08 14.94
CA ALA A 350 -2.24 -6.19 15.52
C ALA A 350 -2.22 -7.13 16.74
N TRP A 351 -3.25 -7.09 17.60
CA TRP A 351 -3.38 -8.03 18.72
C TRP A 351 -3.50 -9.49 18.26
N LEU A 352 -4.12 -9.73 17.10
CA LEU A 352 -4.20 -11.04 16.46
C LEU A 352 -2.98 -11.39 15.59
N LYS A 353 -1.96 -10.53 15.55
CA LYS A 353 -0.77 -10.65 14.69
C LYS A 353 -1.08 -10.72 13.19
N MET A 354 -2.24 -10.20 12.78
CA MET A 354 -2.64 -10.07 11.37
C MET A 354 -2.00 -8.80 10.79
N TRP A 355 -0.68 -8.81 10.65
CA TRP A 355 0.11 -7.61 10.40
C TRP A 355 -0.22 -6.89 9.09
N GLU A 356 -0.53 -7.63 8.03
CA GLU A 356 -0.89 -7.05 6.73
C GLU A 356 -2.19 -6.25 6.79
N ALA A 357 -3.23 -6.81 7.43
CA ALA A 357 -4.49 -6.12 7.65
C ALA A 357 -4.30 -4.91 8.60
N ALA A 358 -3.50 -5.06 9.65
CA ALA A 358 -3.17 -3.97 10.57
C ALA A 358 -2.44 -2.82 9.88
N LEU A 359 -1.50 -3.11 8.98
CA LEU A 359 -0.78 -2.13 8.15
C LEU A 359 -1.74 -1.39 7.22
N GLY A 360 -2.61 -2.13 6.51
CA GLY A 360 -3.59 -1.55 5.61
C GLY A 360 -4.50 -0.55 6.31
N ASP A 361 -5.07 -0.94 7.45
CA ASP A 361 -5.92 -0.06 8.25
C ASP A 361 -5.14 1.09 8.90
N GLY A 362 -3.92 0.86 9.39
CA GLY A 362 -3.09 1.90 9.97
C GLY A 362 -2.76 3.00 8.96
N ARG A 363 -2.44 2.62 7.73
CA ARG A 363 -2.22 3.55 6.60
C ARG A 363 -3.48 4.34 6.28
N LEU A 364 -4.62 3.66 6.12
CA LEU A 364 -5.90 4.34 5.86
C LEU A 364 -6.25 5.32 6.98
N ALA A 365 -6.00 4.97 8.24
CA ALA A 365 -6.26 5.85 9.37
C ALA A 365 -5.47 7.17 9.29
N VAL A 366 -4.18 7.10 8.96
CA VAL A 366 -3.33 8.31 8.85
C VAL A 366 -3.63 9.12 7.58
N GLU A 367 -4.02 8.48 6.48
CA GLU A 367 -4.46 9.15 5.24
C GLU A 367 -5.75 9.94 5.45
N GLN A 368 -6.71 9.38 6.20
CA GLN A 368 -7.96 10.05 6.52
C GLN A 368 -7.76 11.25 7.45
N LYS A 369 -6.86 11.13 8.44
CA LYS A 369 -6.62 12.19 9.42
C LYS A 369 -5.16 12.22 9.89
N ALA A 370 -4.34 12.98 9.17
CA ALA A 370 -2.90 13.04 9.38
C ALA A 370 -2.46 13.70 10.72
N ASP A 371 -3.35 14.45 11.36
CA ASP A 371 -3.18 15.09 12.68
C ASP A 371 -3.69 14.24 13.85
N TYR A 372 -4.16 13.02 13.60
CA TYR A 372 -4.60 12.11 14.66
C TYR A 372 -3.44 11.27 15.23
N ALA A 373 -2.93 11.66 16.40
CA ALA A 373 -1.76 11.04 17.05
C ALA A 373 -1.88 9.51 17.22
N LYS A 374 -3.05 9.02 17.68
CA LYS A 374 -3.26 7.58 17.91
C LYS A 374 -3.25 6.75 16.63
N ALA A 375 -3.64 7.32 15.48
CA ALA A 375 -3.51 6.63 14.20
C ALA A 375 -2.04 6.38 13.85
N HIS A 376 -1.17 7.39 13.99
CA HIS A 376 0.27 7.24 13.79
C HIS A 376 0.88 6.23 14.76
N MET A 377 0.49 6.26 16.04
CA MET A 377 0.98 5.31 17.03
C MET A 377 0.63 3.86 16.63
N ARG A 378 -0.63 3.57 16.30
CA ARG A 378 -1.06 2.21 15.95
C ARG A 378 -0.54 1.75 14.59
N TYR A 379 -0.40 2.67 13.64
CA TYR A 379 0.28 2.36 12.38
C TYR A 379 1.75 1.99 12.62
N GLY A 380 2.44 2.71 13.51
CA GLY A 380 3.79 2.37 13.97
C GLY A 380 3.86 0.99 14.63
N VAL A 381 2.87 0.60 15.43
CA VAL A 381 2.79 -0.75 16.01
C VAL A 381 2.66 -1.82 14.93
N ALA A 382 1.80 -1.60 13.92
CA ALA A 382 1.65 -2.52 12.79
C ALA A 382 2.94 -2.64 11.97
N GLN A 383 3.64 -1.53 11.73
CA GLN A 383 4.95 -1.50 11.06
C GLN A 383 6.02 -2.23 11.86
N LEU A 384 6.08 -2.01 13.17
CA LEU A 384 7.04 -2.68 14.06
C LEU A 384 6.80 -4.20 14.07
N GLY A 385 5.55 -4.64 14.20
CA GLY A 385 5.17 -6.06 14.11
C GLY A 385 5.51 -6.70 12.76
N SER A 386 5.51 -5.90 11.69
CA SER A 386 5.90 -6.30 10.33
C SER A 386 7.41 -6.20 10.06
N ARG A 387 8.22 -5.90 11.09
CA ARG A 387 9.68 -5.68 11.00
C ARG A 387 10.09 -4.51 10.08
N LEU A 388 9.22 -3.51 9.94
CA LEU A 388 9.49 -2.27 9.19
C LEU A 388 10.02 -1.19 10.15
N HIS A 389 11.17 -1.44 10.78
CA HIS A 389 11.66 -0.67 11.94
C HIS A 389 11.89 0.82 11.64
N GLU A 390 12.41 1.16 10.46
CA GLU A 390 12.69 2.53 10.03
C GLU A 390 11.41 3.33 9.80
N GLN A 391 10.39 2.69 9.22
CA GLN A 391 9.07 3.28 9.01
C GLN A 391 8.32 3.43 10.34
N ALA A 392 8.38 2.39 11.18
CA ALA A 392 7.80 2.40 12.53
C ALA A 392 8.34 3.55 13.38
N TYR A 393 9.66 3.75 13.37
CA TYR A 393 10.29 4.90 14.02
C TYR A 393 9.63 6.21 13.59
N SER A 394 9.47 6.42 12.28
CA SER A 394 8.93 7.65 11.72
C SER A 394 7.48 7.87 12.14
N SER A 395 6.66 6.82 12.18
CA SER A 395 5.28 6.86 12.68
C SER A 395 5.20 7.17 14.17
N PHE A 396 6.06 6.57 15.01
CA PHE A 396 6.10 6.90 16.44
C PHE A 396 6.59 8.32 16.71
N SER A 397 7.60 8.80 15.98
CA SER A 397 8.04 10.19 16.05
C SER A 397 6.95 11.16 15.61
N ARG A 398 6.14 10.81 14.60
CA ARG A 398 4.99 11.62 14.20
C ARG A 398 3.89 11.62 15.27
N ALA A 399 3.63 10.49 15.91
CA ALA A 399 2.73 10.42 17.06
C ALA A 399 3.21 11.33 18.20
N LEU A 400 4.50 11.30 18.54
CA LEU A 400 5.10 12.14 19.60
C LEU A 400 5.13 13.64 19.25
N MET A 401 5.22 13.98 17.97
CA MET A 401 5.09 15.37 17.53
C MET A 401 3.69 15.92 17.78
N LEU A 402 2.65 15.07 17.63
CA LEU A 402 1.25 15.43 17.85
C LEU A 402 0.84 15.32 19.33
N ASP A 403 1.36 14.31 20.05
CA ASP A 403 1.16 14.07 21.48
C ASP A 403 2.52 13.75 22.15
N LYS A 404 3.15 14.78 22.72
CA LYS A 404 4.50 14.70 23.29
C LYS A 404 4.61 13.78 24.50
N GLN A 405 3.49 13.46 25.15
CA GLN A 405 3.48 12.74 26.43
C GLN A 405 3.11 11.27 26.30
N ASP A 406 2.84 10.76 25.09
CA ASP A 406 2.53 9.34 24.88
C ASP A 406 3.73 8.43 25.28
N PRO A 407 3.64 7.71 26.42
CA PRO A 407 4.75 6.88 26.89
C PRO A 407 4.92 5.62 26.02
N GLY A 408 3.84 5.14 25.39
CA GLY A 408 3.86 4.00 24.49
C GLY A 408 4.62 4.33 23.20
N ALA A 409 4.33 5.49 22.60
CA ALA A 409 5.05 5.97 21.42
C ALA A 409 6.53 6.22 21.71
N ARG A 410 6.88 6.78 22.88
CA ARG A 410 8.28 6.99 23.30
C ARG A 410 9.06 5.68 23.41
N LYS A 411 8.52 4.72 24.18
CA LYS A 411 9.12 3.39 24.34
C LYS A 411 9.26 2.65 23.01
N ALA A 412 8.25 2.71 22.15
CA ALA A 412 8.27 2.03 20.87
C ALA A 412 9.27 2.67 19.89
N ARG A 413 9.43 3.99 19.91
CA ARG A 413 10.48 4.70 19.14
C ARG A 413 11.89 4.28 19.59
N GLU A 414 12.12 4.18 20.91
CA GLU A 414 13.40 3.72 21.47
C GLU A 414 13.70 2.25 21.12
N ALA A 415 12.67 1.40 21.11
CA ALA A 415 12.80 0.03 20.62
C ALA A 415 13.22 -0.01 19.15
N CYS A 416 12.64 0.85 18.28
CA CYS A 416 13.06 0.97 16.89
C CYS A 416 14.54 1.36 16.79
N MET A 417 15.01 2.33 17.59
CA MET A 417 16.42 2.72 17.61
C MET A 417 17.36 1.57 17.98
N SER A 418 16.93 0.63 18.82
CA SER A 418 17.74 -0.55 19.16
C SER A 418 17.73 -1.59 18.03
N LEU A 419 16.64 -1.68 17.26
CA LEU A 419 16.46 -2.69 16.21
C LEU A 419 17.02 -2.30 14.84
N ILE A 420 17.01 -1.01 14.49
CA ILE A 420 17.46 -0.51 13.18
C ILE A 420 18.92 -0.88 12.86
N PRO A 421 19.90 -0.79 13.79
CA PRO A 421 21.30 -1.15 13.50
C PRO A 421 21.53 -2.59 13.01
N HIS A 422 20.60 -3.52 13.31
CA HIS A 422 20.67 -4.90 12.82
C HIS A 422 20.21 -5.04 11.37
N TRP A 423 19.53 -4.04 10.82
CA TRP A 423 19.05 -3.99 9.44
C TRP A 423 18.21 -5.20 9.04
N GLU A 424 17.38 -5.74 9.92
CA GLU A 424 16.58 -6.95 9.65
C GLU A 424 15.31 -6.69 8.82
N SER A 425 15.01 -5.42 8.49
CA SER A 425 13.82 -5.06 7.74
C SER A 425 13.83 -5.60 6.31
N GLY A 426 12.63 -5.84 5.75
CA GLY A 426 12.50 -6.22 4.34
C GLY A 426 13.09 -5.18 3.37
N VAL A 427 13.06 -3.90 3.76
CA VAL A 427 13.68 -2.79 3.02
C VAL A 427 15.20 -2.95 3.01
N ALA A 428 15.81 -3.15 4.17
CA ALA A 428 17.25 -3.36 4.28
C ALA A 428 17.72 -4.66 3.60
N ALA A 429 16.90 -5.71 3.62
CA ALA A 429 17.18 -6.93 2.86
C ALA A 429 17.26 -6.66 1.34
N ARG A 430 16.41 -5.79 0.79
CA ARG A 430 16.51 -5.36 -0.62
C ARG A 430 17.80 -4.59 -0.90
N ARG A 431 18.22 -3.70 0.01
CA ARG A 431 19.51 -2.99 -0.09
C ARG A 431 20.68 -3.96 -0.13
N ARG A 432 20.73 -4.94 0.78
CA ARG A 432 21.78 -5.98 0.81
C ARG A 432 21.86 -6.82 -0.47
N ARG A 433 20.73 -7.10 -1.13
CA ARG A 433 20.74 -7.84 -2.41
C ARG A 433 21.54 -7.13 -3.51
N ARG A 434 21.72 -5.81 -3.42
CA ARG A 434 22.55 -5.03 -4.35
C ARG A 434 24.04 -5.30 -4.20
N PHE A 435 24.47 -5.93 -3.10
CA PHE A 435 25.88 -6.25 -2.85
C PHE A 435 26.49 -7.11 -3.95
N ALA A 436 25.75 -8.12 -4.41
CA ALA A 436 26.24 -9.15 -5.32
C ALA A 436 26.09 -8.81 -6.81
N GLN A 437 25.45 -7.69 -7.17
CA GLN A 437 25.05 -7.38 -8.55
C GLN A 437 26.23 -7.37 -9.53
N ASP A 438 27.38 -6.84 -9.13
CA ASP A 438 28.55 -6.68 -10.01
C ASP A 438 29.75 -7.57 -9.62
N LEU A 439 29.56 -8.60 -8.76
CA LEU A 439 30.66 -9.46 -8.29
C LEU A 439 31.47 -10.11 -9.41
N HIS A 440 30.82 -10.40 -10.55
CA HIS A 440 31.44 -11.05 -11.70
C HIS A 440 31.83 -10.09 -12.82
N ARG A 441 31.49 -8.80 -12.70
CA ARG A 441 31.84 -7.78 -13.69
C ARG A 441 33.36 -7.57 -13.67
N ASP A 442 33.97 -7.42 -14.83
CA ASP A 442 35.41 -7.16 -14.91
C ASP A 442 35.75 -5.80 -14.26
N ALA A 443 36.79 -5.79 -13.43
CA ALA A 443 37.24 -4.57 -12.73
C ALA A 443 37.68 -3.50 -13.74
N GLY A 444 38.39 -3.90 -14.80
CA GLY A 444 38.86 -3.00 -15.87
C GLY A 444 37.75 -2.27 -16.62
N SER A 445 36.52 -2.76 -16.51
CA SER A 445 35.33 -2.17 -17.15
C SER A 445 34.59 -1.13 -16.31
N THR A 446 35.11 -0.79 -15.11
CA THR A 446 34.48 0.15 -14.19
C THR A 446 35.46 1.22 -13.72
N ARG A 447 35.04 2.49 -13.81
CA ARG A 447 35.72 3.63 -13.19
C ARG A 447 34.90 4.15 -12.02
N VAL A 448 35.56 4.66 -10.98
CA VAL A 448 34.91 5.27 -9.83
C VAL A 448 35.29 6.73 -9.75
N PHE A 449 34.28 7.60 -9.74
CA PHE A 449 34.42 9.03 -9.55
C PHE A 449 33.86 9.44 -8.20
N ALA A 450 34.41 10.51 -7.61
CA ALA A 450 34.03 11.00 -6.30
C ALA A 450 33.80 12.51 -6.31
N ILE A 451 32.85 12.96 -5.48
CA ILE A 451 32.57 14.36 -5.19
C ILE A 451 31.90 14.53 -3.81
N SER A 452 31.99 15.72 -3.23
CA SER A 452 31.31 16.12 -1.99
C SER A 452 30.87 17.60 -2.08
N GLU A 453 30.10 18.07 -1.09
CA GLU A 453 29.79 19.51 -0.92
C GLU A 453 29.22 20.15 -2.19
N VAL A 454 28.27 19.47 -2.85
CA VAL A 454 27.67 19.93 -4.11
C VAL A 454 26.67 21.05 -3.88
N HIS A 455 25.87 21.01 -2.80
CA HIS A 455 24.84 22.02 -2.51
C HIS A 455 23.99 22.39 -3.74
N TYR A 456 23.25 21.41 -4.28
CA TYR A 456 22.45 21.53 -5.51
C TYR A 456 21.36 22.61 -5.44
N ASP A 457 20.99 23.08 -4.25
CA ASP A 457 20.13 24.24 -4.08
C ASP A 457 20.73 25.52 -4.70
N ASN A 458 22.05 25.60 -4.84
CA ASN A 458 22.74 26.69 -5.54
C ASN A 458 22.54 26.54 -7.07
N PRO A 459 22.00 27.55 -7.77
CA PRO A 459 21.75 27.48 -9.21
C PRO A 459 22.96 27.11 -10.06
N SER A 460 24.16 27.60 -9.70
CA SER A 460 25.39 27.32 -10.45
C SER A 460 25.82 25.85 -10.30
N ASN A 461 25.60 25.25 -9.12
CA ASN A 461 25.90 23.85 -8.86
C ASN A 461 24.88 22.92 -9.53
N ALA A 462 23.61 23.34 -9.56
CA ALA A 462 22.59 22.64 -10.35
C ALA A 462 22.93 22.65 -11.84
N GLU A 463 23.40 23.78 -12.38
CA GLU A 463 23.82 23.90 -13.78
C GLU A 463 25.04 23.02 -14.09
N TRP A 464 26.03 22.99 -13.19
CA TRP A 464 27.16 22.06 -13.28
C TRP A 464 26.68 20.60 -13.39
N ALA A 465 25.80 20.18 -12.48
CA ALA A 465 25.26 18.81 -12.49
C ALA A 465 24.49 18.52 -13.78
N ASN A 466 23.75 19.50 -14.33
CA ASN A 466 23.05 19.38 -15.61
C ASN A 466 24.03 19.24 -16.79
N CYS A 467 25.15 19.95 -16.75
CA CYS A 467 26.19 19.94 -17.77
C CYS A 467 27.05 18.66 -17.80
N ILE A 468 27.02 17.82 -16.75
CA ILE A 468 27.67 16.50 -16.78
C ILE A 468 27.13 15.70 -17.97
N HIS A 469 28.04 15.23 -18.83
CA HIS A 469 27.69 14.55 -20.06
C HIS A 469 26.83 13.31 -19.81
N ALA A 470 25.65 13.25 -20.44
CA ALA A 470 24.64 12.24 -20.15
C ALA A 470 25.06 10.81 -20.46
N THR A 471 26.07 10.59 -21.33
CA THR A 471 26.50 9.25 -21.74
C THR A 471 27.97 8.93 -21.46
N LYS A 472 28.78 9.89 -21.00
CA LYS A 472 30.25 9.69 -20.82
C LYS A 472 30.57 8.71 -19.69
N PHE A 473 29.65 8.59 -18.72
CA PHE A 473 29.85 7.90 -17.45
C PHE A 473 28.92 6.69 -17.27
N LEU A 474 28.32 6.17 -18.34
CA LEU A 474 27.33 5.08 -18.26
C LEU A 474 27.88 3.75 -17.72
N ASP A 475 29.21 3.53 -17.79
CA ASP A 475 29.89 2.38 -17.18
C ASP A 475 30.53 2.72 -15.82
N ALA A 476 30.52 3.99 -15.43
CA ALA A 476 31.19 4.48 -14.24
C ALA A 476 30.27 4.49 -13.01
N VAL A 477 30.91 4.47 -11.85
CA VAL A 477 30.30 4.64 -10.53
C VAL A 477 30.59 6.04 -10.02
N LEU A 478 29.59 6.70 -9.44
CA LEU A 478 29.76 7.96 -8.73
C LEU A 478 29.62 7.74 -7.22
N ILE A 479 30.56 8.26 -6.44
CA ILE A 479 30.50 8.39 -4.98
C ILE A 479 30.18 9.85 -4.67
N ILE A 480 29.15 10.06 -3.84
CA ILE A 480 28.76 11.37 -3.31
C ILE A 480 28.91 11.34 -1.79
N ALA A 481 29.94 12.03 -1.28
CA ALA A 481 30.33 12.07 0.13
C ALA A 481 29.61 13.19 0.91
N GLY A 482 28.28 13.18 0.86
CA GLY A 482 27.39 14.09 1.59
C GLY A 482 27.36 15.53 1.11
N ASN A 483 26.44 16.31 1.70
CA ASN A 483 26.12 17.69 1.34
C ASN A 483 25.87 17.85 -0.17
N LEU A 484 25.03 16.96 -0.70
CA LEU A 484 24.49 17.07 -2.05
C LEU A 484 23.47 18.22 -2.14
N ALA A 485 22.69 18.45 -1.08
CA ALA A 485 21.66 19.48 -1.00
C ALA A 485 21.28 19.80 0.46
N ASP A 486 20.72 20.99 0.67
CA ASP A 486 20.27 21.50 1.97
C ASP A 486 18.81 21.14 2.25
N SER A 487 18.00 20.99 1.19
CA SER A 487 16.58 20.62 1.28
C SER A 487 16.31 19.22 0.72
N PHE A 488 15.31 18.53 1.27
CA PHE A 488 14.90 17.21 0.77
C PHE A 488 14.45 17.26 -0.70
N VAL A 489 13.81 18.36 -1.10
CA VAL A 489 13.35 18.56 -2.48
C VAL A 489 14.52 18.74 -3.44
N ALA A 490 15.51 19.55 -3.07
CA ALA A 490 16.71 19.69 -3.91
C ALA A 490 17.53 18.40 -3.94
N LEU A 491 17.61 17.65 -2.84
CA LEU A 491 18.25 16.34 -2.82
C LEU A 491 17.59 15.38 -3.83
N GLU A 492 16.26 15.31 -3.83
CA GLU A 492 15.52 14.51 -4.82
C GLU A 492 15.81 14.96 -6.25
N ARG A 493 15.79 16.27 -6.52
CA ARG A 493 16.14 16.81 -7.85
C ARG A 493 17.57 16.48 -8.26
N ALA A 494 18.52 16.57 -7.34
CA ALA A 494 19.93 16.28 -7.58
C ALA A 494 20.14 14.80 -7.93
N LEU A 495 19.56 13.90 -7.13
CA LEU A 495 19.66 12.45 -7.38
C LEU A 495 18.95 12.05 -8.68
N VAL A 496 17.79 12.65 -9.00
CA VAL A 496 17.10 12.45 -10.29
C VAL A 496 17.97 12.92 -11.46
N CYS A 497 18.73 14.00 -11.31
CA CYS A 497 19.64 14.51 -12.34
C CYS A 497 20.88 13.62 -12.52
N LEU A 498 21.52 13.22 -11.41
CA LEU A 498 22.81 12.52 -11.43
C LEU A 498 22.67 11.02 -11.69
N ARG A 499 21.68 10.35 -11.07
CA ARG A 499 21.51 8.89 -11.17
C ARG A 499 21.55 8.35 -12.61
N PRO A 500 20.82 8.90 -13.60
CA PRO A 500 20.80 8.33 -14.96
C PRO A 500 22.11 8.53 -15.73
N LYS A 501 23.02 9.40 -15.27
CA LYS A 501 24.30 9.71 -15.95
C LYS A 501 25.39 8.70 -15.62
N PHE A 502 25.22 7.93 -14.55
CA PHE A 502 26.17 6.95 -14.05
C PHE A 502 25.54 5.56 -14.01
N ARG A 503 26.37 4.52 -14.09
CA ARG A 503 25.90 3.13 -13.94
C ARG A 503 25.27 2.93 -12.57
N ARG A 504 26.00 3.34 -11.53
CA ARG A 504 25.60 3.32 -10.12
C ARG A 504 26.02 4.61 -9.44
N VAL A 505 25.24 5.02 -8.46
CA VAL A 505 25.55 6.16 -7.60
C VAL A 505 25.51 5.66 -6.16
N PHE A 506 26.59 5.89 -5.42
CA PHE A 506 26.69 5.63 -3.99
C PHE A 506 26.61 6.93 -3.22
N TYR A 507 25.88 6.93 -2.12
CA TYR A 507 25.55 8.14 -1.37
C TYR A 507 25.57 7.92 0.14
N VAL A 508 26.07 8.91 0.87
CA VAL A 508 25.88 9.09 2.31
C VAL A 508 25.37 10.51 2.55
N PRO A 509 24.43 10.72 3.49
CA PRO A 509 24.00 12.06 3.86
C PRO A 509 25.08 12.78 4.68
N GLY A 510 25.19 14.08 4.46
CA GLY A 510 25.98 14.99 5.26
C GLY A 510 25.15 15.77 6.29
N ASN A 511 25.78 16.77 6.91
CA ASN A 511 25.11 17.56 7.95
C ASN A 511 23.97 18.42 7.40
N HIS A 512 24.12 18.96 6.17
CA HIS A 512 23.09 19.77 5.53
C HIS A 512 21.81 18.96 5.28
N GLU A 513 21.95 17.68 4.91
CA GLU A 513 20.79 16.82 4.73
C GLU A 513 20.05 16.51 6.04
N MET A 514 20.70 16.63 7.20
CA MET A 514 20.08 16.40 8.51
C MET A 514 19.37 17.64 9.07
N TRP A 515 19.57 18.82 8.47
CA TRP A 515 18.87 20.03 8.86
C TRP A 515 17.38 19.93 8.57
N ILE A 516 16.53 20.43 9.46
CA ILE A 516 15.09 20.50 9.23
C ILE A 516 14.73 21.96 8.95
N ASN A 517 14.59 22.28 7.66
CA ASN A 517 14.23 23.62 7.24
C ASN A 517 12.79 23.96 7.65
N ARG A 518 12.47 25.26 7.73
CA ARG A 518 11.13 25.74 8.15
C ARG A 518 9.98 25.14 7.34
N HIS A 519 10.18 24.89 6.06
CA HIS A 519 9.18 24.29 5.17
C HIS A 519 9.08 22.75 5.31
N GLU A 520 10.03 22.12 5.98
CA GLU A 520 10.11 20.67 6.23
C GLU A 520 9.65 20.30 7.65
N ASP A 521 9.49 21.29 8.54
CA ASP A 521 9.09 21.13 9.94
C ASP A 521 7.82 20.29 10.14
N LYS A 522 6.84 20.47 9.24
CA LYS A 522 5.60 19.69 9.27
C LYS A 522 5.77 18.26 8.74
N LYS A 523 6.81 17.98 7.95
CA LYS A 523 7.06 16.71 7.29
C LYS A 523 7.95 15.80 8.13
N PHE A 524 9.01 16.33 8.71
CA PHE A 524 9.98 15.56 9.48
C PHE A 524 9.95 15.96 10.95
N PRO A 525 9.45 15.07 11.84
CA PRO A 525 9.49 15.30 13.28
C PRO A 525 10.88 15.59 13.84
N ASP A 526 11.88 14.88 13.33
CA ASP A 526 13.25 14.89 13.79
C ASP A 526 14.22 14.48 12.67
N SER A 527 15.53 14.63 12.91
CA SER A 527 16.57 14.38 11.89
C SER A 527 16.70 12.90 11.53
N PHE A 528 16.33 11.97 12.42
CA PHE A 528 16.27 10.54 12.07
C PHE A 528 15.12 10.25 11.10
N CYS A 529 13.95 10.87 11.28
CA CYS A 529 12.86 10.77 10.30
C CYS A 529 13.31 11.26 8.91
N LYS A 530 14.07 12.36 8.84
CA LYS A 530 14.62 12.87 7.58
C LYS A 530 15.65 11.88 7.00
N LEU A 531 16.55 11.34 7.82
CA LEU A 531 17.49 10.29 7.41
C LEU A 531 16.78 9.08 6.79
N TRP A 532 15.76 8.53 7.45
CA TRP A 532 15.04 7.36 6.93
C TRP A 532 14.32 7.65 5.62
N ALA A 533 13.72 8.83 5.49
CA ALA A 533 13.10 9.28 4.24
C ALA A 533 14.13 9.46 3.12
N ILE A 534 15.35 9.89 3.42
CA ILE A 534 16.45 10.02 2.45
C ILE A 534 16.88 8.63 1.97
N LEU A 535 17.06 7.66 2.86
CA LEU A 535 17.44 6.31 2.46
C LEU A 535 16.34 5.63 1.63
N GLU A 536 15.06 5.89 1.93
CA GLU A 536 13.93 5.44 1.12
C GLU A 536 13.89 6.12 -0.27
N LEU A 537 14.18 7.42 -0.34
CA LEU A 537 14.35 8.14 -1.61
C LEU A 537 15.47 7.50 -2.44
N CYS A 538 16.61 7.18 -1.83
CA CYS A 538 17.71 6.49 -2.50
C CYS A 538 17.28 5.13 -3.05
N ASP A 539 16.52 4.34 -2.29
CA ASP A 539 15.99 3.06 -2.79
C ASP A 539 15.08 3.23 -4.00
N ARG A 540 14.18 4.23 -3.98
CA ARG A 540 13.28 4.54 -5.10
C ARG A 540 14.02 4.98 -6.35
N LEU A 541 15.13 5.70 -6.18
CA LEU A 541 15.96 6.18 -7.28
C LEU A 541 17.10 5.22 -7.64
N ASP A 542 17.13 4.00 -7.08
CA ASP A 542 18.21 3.03 -7.31
C ASP A 542 19.62 3.60 -7.03
N VAL A 543 19.73 4.37 -5.95
CA VAL A 543 20.98 4.91 -5.39
C VAL A 543 21.42 4.01 -4.24
N ASP A 544 22.68 3.62 -4.24
CA ASP A 544 23.26 2.70 -3.26
C ASP A 544 23.67 3.45 -1.99
N VAL A 545 23.16 2.96 -0.86
CA VAL A 545 23.47 3.45 0.49
C VAL A 545 24.03 2.34 1.39
N PHE A 546 24.20 1.14 0.82
CA PHE A 546 24.78 -0.05 1.45
C PHE A 546 26.02 -0.48 0.67
N PRO A 547 26.90 -1.29 1.27
CA PRO A 547 28.06 -1.82 0.57
C PRO A 547 27.68 -2.64 -0.65
N ALA A 548 28.51 -2.57 -1.69
CA ALA A 548 28.39 -3.46 -2.83
C ALA A 548 29.69 -3.67 -3.59
N ALA A 549 29.79 -4.82 -4.25
CA ALA A 549 30.74 -5.02 -5.32
C ALA A 549 30.36 -4.13 -6.51
N ILE A 550 31.35 -3.51 -7.13
CA ILE A 550 31.20 -2.74 -8.37
C ILE A 550 32.00 -3.35 -9.53
N GLY A 551 32.80 -4.37 -9.23
CA GLY A 551 33.57 -5.21 -10.13
C GLY A 551 34.23 -6.33 -9.33
N ARG A 552 34.84 -7.29 -10.02
CA ARG A 552 35.56 -8.41 -9.40
C ARG A 552 36.67 -7.89 -8.50
N GLY A 553 36.57 -8.15 -7.20
CA GLY A 553 37.56 -7.70 -6.22
C GLY A 553 37.58 -6.18 -6.00
N VAL A 554 36.52 -5.45 -6.37
CA VAL A 554 36.39 -4.00 -6.13
C VAL A 554 35.07 -3.70 -5.44
N PHE A 555 35.15 -3.10 -4.25
CA PHE A 555 34.00 -2.84 -3.39
C PHE A 555 33.88 -1.36 -3.03
N VAL A 556 32.64 -0.87 -2.96
CA VAL A 556 32.34 0.46 -2.41
C VAL A 556 31.55 0.27 -1.12
N VAL A 557 31.97 0.95 -0.05
CA VAL A 557 31.44 0.80 1.31
C VAL A 557 31.04 2.18 1.86
N PRO A 558 29.74 2.54 1.79
CA PRO A 558 29.21 3.72 2.46
C PRO A 558 29.28 3.60 3.97
N LEU A 559 29.76 4.64 4.66
CA LEU A 559 29.84 4.73 6.11
C LEU A 559 29.03 5.94 6.60
N LEU A 560 27.97 5.69 7.36
CA LEU A 560 27.25 6.74 8.07
C LEU A 560 28.13 7.28 9.19
N SER A 561 28.18 8.60 9.33
CA SER A 561 29.10 9.27 10.24
C SER A 561 28.47 10.52 10.83
N TRP A 562 28.87 10.87 12.05
CA TRP A 562 28.65 12.19 12.65
C TRP A 562 29.92 12.61 13.38
N HIS A 563 30.10 13.90 13.63
CA HIS A 563 31.30 14.40 14.30
C HIS A 563 31.32 14.10 15.81
N ASP A 564 32.52 14.02 16.37
CA ASP A 564 32.79 14.15 17.80
C ASP A 564 33.62 15.42 18.08
N ALA A 565 33.60 15.88 19.32
CA ALA A 565 34.33 17.09 19.70
C ALA A 565 35.84 16.88 19.86
N ALA A 566 36.32 15.63 19.85
CA ALA A 566 37.71 15.31 20.19
C ALA A 566 38.71 15.86 19.15
N PHE A 567 38.24 16.21 17.95
CA PHE A 567 39.06 16.80 16.89
C PHE A 567 39.51 18.24 17.22
N ASP A 568 38.80 18.95 18.10
CA ASP A 568 39.25 20.24 18.62
C ASP A 568 40.12 20.04 19.86
N VAL A 569 41.45 20.07 19.66
CA VAL A 569 42.42 19.93 20.76
C VAL A 569 42.32 21.10 21.75
N MET A 570 41.88 22.27 21.28
CA MET A 570 41.76 23.47 22.12
C MET A 570 40.47 23.49 22.92
N ASP A 571 39.43 22.80 22.46
CA ASP A 571 38.12 22.70 23.10
C ASP A 571 37.43 21.36 22.78
N PRO A 572 37.84 20.25 23.44
CA PRO A 572 37.38 18.90 23.15
C PRO A 572 35.99 18.59 23.73
N PHE A 573 35.20 19.62 24.06
CA PHE A 573 33.87 19.47 24.67
C PHE A 573 32.78 19.65 23.61
N PRO A 574 31.73 18.79 23.61
CA PRO A 574 30.59 18.95 22.72
C PRO A 574 29.94 20.31 22.89
N ASP A 575 29.66 20.99 21.78
CA ASP A 575 28.86 22.21 21.75
C ASP A 575 27.52 21.93 21.05
N PRO A 576 26.44 21.67 21.82
CA PRO A 576 25.12 21.43 21.26
C PRO A 576 24.52 22.67 20.56
N LEU A 577 25.09 23.85 20.80
CA LEU A 577 24.65 25.11 20.21
C LEU A 577 25.49 25.53 19.00
N SER A 578 26.44 24.68 18.56
CA SER A 578 27.22 24.98 17.37
C SER A 578 26.31 25.21 16.17
N GLU A 579 26.62 26.21 15.34
CA GLU A 579 25.81 26.53 14.16
C GLU A 579 25.63 25.31 13.23
N ALA A 580 26.60 24.39 13.20
CA ALA A 580 26.52 23.13 12.46
C ALA A 580 25.37 22.19 12.92
N ASN A 581 25.01 22.23 14.21
CA ASN A 581 23.95 21.39 14.80
C ASN A 581 22.63 22.12 15.03
N LYS A 582 22.61 23.46 14.95
CA LYS A 582 21.45 24.31 15.27
C LYS A 582 20.18 23.97 14.51
N HIS A 583 20.33 23.45 13.29
CA HIS A 583 19.21 23.07 12.43
C HIS A 583 18.87 21.58 12.47
N ALA A 584 19.70 20.75 13.10
CA ALA A 584 19.44 19.34 13.31
C ALA A 584 18.64 19.12 14.62
N ARG A 585 17.76 18.13 14.62
CA ARG A 585 16.93 17.77 15.77
C ARG A 585 17.11 16.30 16.09
N TRP A 586 18.03 16.01 16.98
CA TRP A 586 18.34 14.64 17.39
C TRP A 586 17.58 14.27 18.67
N PRO A 587 16.64 13.32 18.62
CA PRO A 587 15.86 12.88 19.78
C PRO A 587 16.62 11.78 20.56
N ILE A 588 17.92 11.97 20.72
CA ILE A 588 18.82 11.08 21.44
C ILE A 588 19.35 11.79 22.69
N ASP A 589 19.61 11.03 23.74
CA ASP A 589 20.29 11.57 24.92
C ASP A 589 21.66 12.13 24.54
N LYS A 590 22.04 13.27 25.15
CA LYS A 590 23.35 13.90 24.96
C LYS A 590 24.48 12.93 25.30
N ASP A 591 24.29 12.03 26.27
CA ASP A 591 25.31 11.06 26.68
C ASP A 591 25.48 9.90 25.69
N GLN A 592 24.41 9.56 24.95
CA GLN A 592 24.47 8.52 23.93
C GLN A 592 25.22 8.99 22.67
N GLN A 593 25.19 10.30 22.38
CA GLN A 593 25.82 10.98 21.25
C GLN A 593 25.45 10.43 19.85
N VAL A 594 25.19 11.34 18.90
CA VAL A 594 24.71 10.96 17.55
C VAL A 594 25.74 10.12 16.80
N TRP A 595 27.02 10.45 16.89
CA TRP A 595 28.10 9.76 16.17
C TRP A 595 28.19 8.28 16.54
N ARG A 596 28.03 7.93 17.82
CA ARG A 596 28.02 6.52 18.28
C ARG A 596 26.88 5.74 17.65
N TYR A 597 25.72 6.36 17.49
CA TYR A 597 24.61 5.72 16.80
C TYR A 597 24.90 5.52 15.31
N MET A 598 25.47 6.52 14.63
CA MET A 598 25.86 6.38 13.22
C MET A 598 26.89 5.27 13.00
N LEU A 599 27.90 5.15 13.86
CA LEU A 599 28.86 4.04 13.80
C LEU A 599 28.19 2.68 14.03
N ARG A 600 27.23 2.58 14.96
CA ARG A 600 26.44 1.35 15.16
C ARG A 600 25.66 0.95 13.91
N LEU A 601 25.11 1.91 13.15
CA LEU A 601 24.42 1.61 11.89
C LEU A 601 25.33 0.97 10.84
N ASN A 602 26.65 1.21 10.89
CA ASN A 602 27.59 0.60 9.97
C ASN A 602 27.97 -0.84 10.36
N GLN A 603 27.77 -1.23 11.62
CA GLN A 603 28.35 -2.45 12.19
C GLN A 603 27.94 -3.74 11.44
N ALA A 604 26.67 -3.88 11.08
CA ALA A 604 26.18 -5.04 10.33
C ALA A 604 26.81 -5.18 8.93
N ASN A 605 27.33 -4.08 8.39
CA ASN A 605 27.97 -4.03 7.07
C ASN A 605 29.48 -4.30 7.13
N MET A 606 30.09 -4.32 8.31
CA MET A 606 31.53 -4.59 8.47
C MET A 606 31.89 -6.06 8.22
N ALA A 607 30.96 -6.99 8.47
CA ALA A 607 31.19 -8.43 8.39
C ALA A 607 31.04 -9.03 6.97
N GLN A 608 30.94 -8.20 5.92
CA GLN A 608 30.83 -8.67 4.54
C GLN A 608 32.18 -9.19 4.01
N PRO A 609 32.20 -10.08 3.00
CA PRO A 609 33.42 -10.74 2.51
C PRO A 609 34.24 -9.83 1.57
N TYR A 610 34.68 -8.69 2.07
CA TYR A 610 35.51 -7.75 1.32
C TYR A 610 36.89 -8.33 1.02
N HIS A 611 37.40 -8.06 -0.18
CA HIS A 611 38.72 -8.44 -0.64
C HIS A 611 39.16 -7.54 -1.81
N GLY A 612 40.45 -7.57 -2.17
CA GLY A 612 40.96 -6.70 -3.24
C GLY A 612 40.89 -5.23 -2.85
N THR A 613 40.42 -4.38 -3.78
CA THR A 613 40.33 -2.93 -3.59
C THR A 613 39.02 -2.56 -2.89
N VAL A 614 39.13 -1.98 -1.70
CA VAL A 614 37.97 -1.50 -0.94
C VAL A 614 37.99 0.02 -0.88
N ILE A 615 36.94 0.65 -1.41
CA ILE A 615 36.75 2.10 -1.38
C ILE A 615 35.65 2.42 -0.37
N THR A 616 36.04 2.92 0.79
CA THR A 616 35.11 3.42 1.80
C THR A 616 34.79 4.89 1.54
N PHE A 617 33.64 5.37 2.01
CA PHE A 617 33.40 6.82 2.04
C PHE A 617 32.43 7.23 3.14
N SER A 618 32.62 8.43 3.66
CA SER A 618 31.80 9.05 4.71
C SER A 618 31.56 10.52 4.37
N HIS A 619 30.77 11.21 5.21
CA HIS A 619 30.70 12.66 5.12
C HIS A 619 31.77 13.34 5.98
N PHE A 620 31.93 12.92 7.23
CA PHE A 620 32.85 13.54 8.17
C PHE A 620 34.25 12.94 8.08
N ALA A 621 35.28 13.73 8.39
CA ALA A 621 36.66 13.29 8.34
C ALA A 621 36.91 12.16 9.36
N PRO A 622 37.57 11.05 8.95
CA PRO A 622 37.84 9.93 9.85
C PRO A 622 39.04 10.16 10.77
N ARG A 623 39.87 11.17 10.49
CA ARG A 623 41.17 11.39 11.14
C ARG A 623 41.48 12.86 11.36
N LYS A 624 42.22 13.15 12.43
CA LYS A 624 42.64 14.53 12.77
C LYS A 624 43.72 15.07 11.84
N GLU A 625 44.48 14.16 11.22
CA GLU A 625 45.53 14.45 10.26
C GLU A 625 44.98 14.77 8.87
N CYS A 626 43.71 14.45 8.60
CA CYS A 626 43.03 14.95 7.40
C CYS A 626 42.92 16.49 7.49
N PRO A 627 42.95 17.22 6.36
CA PRO A 627 42.76 18.67 6.38
C PRO A 627 41.45 19.08 7.05
N LEU A 628 41.57 19.72 8.22
CA LEU A 628 40.46 20.26 9.03
C LEU A 628 40.51 21.78 9.07
N TRP A 629 39.41 22.38 9.52
CA TRP A 629 39.38 23.79 9.91
C TRP A 629 40.19 23.98 11.19
N THR A 630 41.09 24.97 11.20
CA THR A 630 41.91 25.32 12.38
C THR A 630 41.24 26.35 13.28
N GLN A 631 40.09 26.91 12.85
CA GLN A 631 39.33 27.88 13.63
C GLN A 631 38.68 27.20 14.84
N ARG A 632 38.90 27.79 16.02
CA ARG A 632 38.33 27.33 17.30
C ARG A 632 36.81 27.19 17.19
N GLY A 633 36.27 26.06 17.62
CA GLY A 633 34.83 25.77 17.56
C GLY A 633 34.34 25.11 16.26
N ILE A 634 35.09 25.17 15.16
CA ILE A 634 34.76 24.46 13.90
C ILE A 634 35.47 23.10 13.84
N ALA A 635 36.68 22.98 14.42
CA ALA A 635 37.40 21.71 14.50
C ALA A 635 36.58 20.60 15.20
N LYS A 636 35.80 20.94 16.22
CA LYS A 636 34.97 20.00 17.02
C LYS A 636 33.74 19.47 16.28
N VAL A 637 33.47 19.98 15.08
CA VAL A 637 32.39 19.48 14.22
C VAL A 637 32.93 18.84 12.93
N SER A 638 34.24 18.62 12.83
CA SER A 638 34.87 18.24 11.57
C SER A 638 34.94 16.73 11.29
N GLY A 639 34.95 15.89 12.33
CA GLY A 639 35.29 14.47 12.17
C GLY A 639 35.02 13.59 13.39
N CYS A 640 35.32 12.30 13.25
CA CYS A 640 35.24 11.31 14.33
C CYS A 640 36.35 10.26 14.15
N ALA A 641 37.13 9.99 15.19
CA ALA A 641 38.33 9.15 15.09
C ALA A 641 37.99 7.66 14.96
N GLU A 642 36.96 7.21 15.67
CA GLU A 642 36.49 5.81 15.66
C GLU A 642 35.95 5.38 14.30
N LEU A 643 35.67 6.33 13.40
CA LEU A 643 35.36 6.03 12.00
C LEU A 643 36.56 5.38 11.27
N ASP A 644 37.79 5.76 11.64
CA ASP A 644 39.03 5.16 11.10
C ASP A 644 39.17 3.69 11.49
N GLU A 645 38.69 3.30 12.68
CA GLU A 645 38.69 1.90 13.10
C GLU A 645 37.77 1.05 12.19
N GLN A 646 36.59 1.58 11.83
CA GLN A 646 35.66 0.89 10.94
C GLN A 646 36.23 0.73 9.52
N LEU A 647 36.80 1.79 8.93
CA LEU A 647 37.38 1.68 7.59
C LEU A 647 38.58 0.72 7.56
N ARG A 648 39.38 0.64 8.63
CA ARG A 648 40.47 -0.33 8.73
C ARG A 648 39.97 -1.76 8.90
N SER A 649 38.89 -1.96 9.65
CA SER A 649 38.31 -3.30 9.85
C SER A 649 37.87 -3.96 8.53
N VAL A 650 37.49 -3.16 7.53
CA VAL A 650 37.14 -3.61 6.18
C VAL A 650 38.29 -3.55 5.17
N ARG A 651 39.52 -3.28 5.64
CA ARG A 651 40.74 -3.18 4.83
C ARG A 651 40.63 -2.16 3.70
N SER A 652 40.08 -0.99 4.03
CA SER A 652 39.96 0.12 3.08
C SER A 652 41.31 0.46 2.45
N SER A 653 41.34 0.56 1.12
CA SER A 653 42.50 1.04 0.35
C SER A 653 42.38 2.55 0.08
N CYS A 654 41.15 3.06 0.02
CA CYS A 654 40.84 4.45 -0.24
C CYS A 654 39.59 4.87 0.56
N HIS A 655 39.66 6.05 1.15
CA HIS A 655 38.57 6.69 1.86
C HIS A 655 38.25 8.05 1.26
N VAL A 656 37.04 8.19 0.73
CA VAL A 656 36.51 9.48 0.25
C VAL A 656 35.71 10.13 1.39
N TYR A 657 35.98 11.39 1.70
CA TYR A 657 35.21 12.13 2.72
C TYR A 657 34.77 13.53 2.24
N GLY A 658 33.92 14.19 3.03
CA GLY A 658 33.32 15.50 2.74
C GLY A 658 33.58 16.55 3.83
N HIS A 659 32.63 17.48 4.00
CA HIS A 659 32.49 18.43 5.11
C HIS A 659 33.54 19.54 5.23
N THR A 660 34.83 19.24 5.13
CA THR A 660 35.88 20.22 5.50
C THR A 660 36.09 21.32 4.47
N ARG A 661 35.49 21.23 3.27
CA ARG A 661 35.71 22.09 2.09
C ARG A 661 37.19 22.29 1.69
N ILE A 662 38.12 21.53 2.26
CA ILE A 662 39.54 21.59 1.93
C ILE A 662 39.89 20.36 1.09
N ARG A 663 40.40 20.59 -0.13
CA ARG A 663 40.82 19.51 -1.03
C ARG A 663 41.88 18.65 -0.34
N CYS A 664 41.72 17.33 -0.45
CA CYS A 664 42.61 16.37 0.19
C CYS A 664 43.00 15.28 -0.80
N ASN A 665 44.30 14.97 -0.80
CA ASN A 665 44.89 13.84 -1.50
C ASN A 665 46.14 13.41 -0.73
N LEU A 666 45.96 12.58 0.29
CA LEU A 666 47.04 12.17 1.19
C LEU A 666 46.96 10.67 1.47
N THR A 667 48.06 10.09 1.91
CA THR A 667 48.15 8.68 2.31
C THR A 667 48.58 8.64 3.76
N ILE A 668 47.84 7.93 4.62
CA ILE A 668 48.23 7.69 6.01
C ILE A 668 48.00 6.23 6.33
N ASP A 669 49.02 5.56 6.86
CA ASP A 669 48.99 4.15 7.24
C ASP A 669 48.35 3.26 6.16
N ASP A 670 48.89 3.38 4.94
CA ASP A 670 48.51 2.66 3.72
C ASP A 670 47.07 2.89 3.19
N VAL A 671 46.33 3.82 3.79
CA VAL A 671 45.01 4.24 3.30
C VAL A 671 45.13 5.59 2.59
N LYS A 672 44.55 5.68 1.39
CA LYS A 672 44.43 6.94 0.67
C LYS A 672 43.21 7.73 1.13
N TYR A 673 43.37 8.99 1.52
CA TYR A 673 42.25 9.88 1.87
C TYR A 673 42.06 10.94 0.79
N VAL A 674 40.84 11.02 0.26
CA VAL A 674 40.47 11.91 -0.84
C VAL A 674 39.28 12.77 -0.45
N HIS A 675 39.38 14.08 -0.68
CA HIS A 675 38.27 15.01 -0.55
C HIS A 675 38.26 15.96 -1.74
N ARG A 676 37.15 15.97 -2.47
CA ARG A 676 36.93 16.86 -3.62
C ARG A 676 35.59 17.60 -3.49
N PRO A 677 35.55 18.72 -2.76
CA PRO A 677 34.38 19.58 -2.74
C PRO A 677 34.21 20.30 -4.08
N LEU A 678 32.96 20.51 -4.51
CA LEU A 678 32.67 21.28 -5.74
C LEU A 678 33.06 22.76 -5.61
N LEU A 679 32.98 23.32 -4.39
CA LEU A 679 33.35 24.70 -4.02
C LEU A 679 32.66 25.79 -4.86
N VAL A 680 31.47 26.20 -4.40
CA VAL A 680 30.90 27.51 -4.76
C VAL A 680 30.44 28.18 -3.47
N ASP A 681 31.38 28.78 -2.74
CA ASP A 681 31.02 29.86 -1.82
C ASP A 681 32.18 30.84 -1.67
N VAL A 682 31.91 32.07 -2.12
CA VAL A 682 32.59 33.37 -1.88
C VAL A 682 34.11 33.45 -2.09
N GLY A 683 34.53 33.93 -3.28
CA GLY A 683 35.62 34.92 -3.32
C GLY A 683 36.71 34.82 -4.38
N PHE A 684 36.86 33.74 -5.14
CA PHE A 684 37.87 33.69 -6.20
C PHE A 684 37.26 33.19 -7.52
N ASP A 685 37.35 34.07 -8.52
CA ASP A 685 37.10 33.96 -9.96
C ASP A 685 35.80 33.36 -10.54
N GLY A 686 34.87 32.82 -9.74
CA GLY A 686 33.52 32.48 -10.21
C GLY A 686 33.46 31.44 -11.34
N THR A 687 34.55 30.72 -11.61
CA THR A 687 34.57 29.65 -12.61
C THR A 687 34.40 28.30 -11.96
N ILE A 688 33.26 27.64 -12.19
CA ILE A 688 33.11 26.23 -11.86
C ILE A 688 34.01 25.45 -12.81
N SER A 689 35.00 24.72 -12.27
CA SER A 689 35.75 23.74 -13.05
C SER A 689 34.75 22.73 -13.64
N LYS A 690 34.68 22.66 -14.97
CA LYS A 690 33.82 21.72 -15.70
C LYS A 690 34.19 20.26 -15.37
N ASP A 691 35.38 20.03 -14.82
CA ASP A 691 35.97 18.73 -14.50
C ASP A 691 36.16 18.56 -12.99
N ALA A 692 35.09 18.83 -12.23
CA ALA A 692 35.09 18.74 -10.78
C ALA A 692 35.13 17.29 -10.23
N LEU A 693 34.77 16.29 -11.04
CA LEU A 693 34.74 14.88 -10.63
C LEU A 693 36.16 14.32 -10.52
N THR A 694 36.52 13.77 -9.36
CA THR A 694 37.81 13.09 -9.18
C THR A 694 37.69 11.60 -9.46
N CYS A 695 38.45 11.09 -10.42
CA CYS A 695 38.60 9.64 -10.60
C CYS A 695 39.40 9.09 -9.42
N VAL A 696 38.85 8.15 -8.66
CA VAL A 696 39.53 7.48 -7.53
C VAL A 696 39.92 6.04 -7.87
N PHE A 697 39.38 5.48 -8.96
CA PHE A 697 39.74 4.17 -9.49
C PHE A 697 39.48 4.13 -11.00
N ASN A 698 40.48 3.75 -11.80
CA ASN A 698 40.40 3.75 -13.26
C ASN A 698 39.96 2.41 -13.88
N GLY A 699 39.79 1.36 -13.09
CA GLY A 699 39.53 -0.01 -13.55
C GLY A 699 40.65 -0.98 -13.21
N GLU A 700 41.87 -0.47 -13.03
CA GLU A 700 43.06 -1.27 -12.75
C GLU A 700 43.65 -0.94 -11.38
N SER A 701 43.75 0.35 -11.06
CA SER A 701 44.39 0.86 -9.85
C SER A 701 43.65 2.07 -9.30
N LEU A 702 43.96 2.40 -8.04
CA LEU A 702 43.53 3.66 -7.45
C LEU A 702 44.20 4.83 -8.19
N CYS A 703 43.41 5.86 -8.45
CA CYS A 703 43.87 7.06 -9.16
C CYS A 703 44.23 8.14 -8.16
N PHE A 704 45.36 8.81 -8.41
CA PHE A 704 45.91 9.80 -7.50
C PHE A 704 46.17 11.16 -8.13
N ASP A 705 45.93 11.30 -9.43
CA ASP A 705 46.20 12.55 -10.14
C ASP A 705 45.01 13.50 -10.07
N MET A 706 45.27 14.69 -9.52
CA MET A 706 44.43 15.87 -9.65
C MET A 706 44.60 16.50 -11.04
N MET A 707 44.61 15.69 -12.10
CA MET A 707 44.62 16.23 -13.46
C MET A 707 43.21 16.68 -13.80
N ASP A 708 43.08 17.96 -14.15
CA ASP A 708 41.92 18.49 -14.86
C ASP A 708 41.69 17.60 -16.10
N ILE A 709 40.56 16.89 -16.13
CA ILE A 709 40.14 16.02 -17.25
C ILE A 709 39.68 16.88 -18.42
#